data_AF-A0A8X7NAX2-F1
#
_entry.id   AF-A0A8X7NAX2-F1
#
_cell.length_a   1.000
_cell.length_b   1.000
_cell.length_c   1.000
_cell.angle_alpha   90.00
_cell.angle_beta   90.00
_cell.angle_gamma   90.00
#
_symmetry.space_group_name_H-M   'P 1'
#
loop_
_entity.id
_entity.type
_entity.pdbx_description
1 polymer ?
#
loop_
_entity_poly.entity_id
_entity_poly.type
_entity_poly.pdbx_seq_one_letter_code
_entity_poly.pdbx_strand_id
1 'polypeptide(L)'
;MSSFRELKASRVARQQSGSSVSQVLPVVEAQDEDTAVSLPDARTTPSIPPTAPEEPESTTPSSTDDLVSSELQELNPDLELVQYADKGRGLKLRNDRQAYKPGQELLSVAPYATCLSSETLDSYCHTCFTVLVETDNVADTKPSSNKKLRCSSCKIVHYCSASCQKLDWQTHRSECKSLQAFGVHSEFLRGKVDPTAIGDKDANDMNALVETFQSMNAPDEKHGIRPRRVPDMSVRLAARLVWQRRTKGEEWWKLVESHCAHRQAEVTEYETQLGTLAAQLVHYLLCSTVKPSELSGTDSAPLLASMGFNSTRPLLNLLASIQNNGVTLTAPDLSPIGLSLHLHIALANHSCLPNSVIVCIPRSAGSQDFMRLLALSSIAPGEEITASYCDLTDAQSVRQKYLKDNYHFTCACLACKRAKKASETASKGKAHTADPREAMWCGKRCGPTIPLPVLDSGALSQKVSIPCKGCGAVTDFVPSMLKNMIQEGARAVTAANKQTPEAIWSSVRALLPPLLKLFPSSTYPIHALLNEGIHALLALSGSNRGNEPAAFEAACLDEAARAGLLLAASVQAGNGYCLAPGNPFRANMMAMAGMVLLDAGQAVEGALPLPLIQGSPSSGSQSKATAEDEEDQQNVITSLKQGRILPSVLQEFTPALERLAQYTSPEQEVSAKKSYATQRVLLGAGLLRQAHQELQLTFGKKEQGGPMGKIVAERLHQLQAEIKWAAR
;
A
#
# COMPACT_ATOMS: atom_id res chain seq x y z
N MET A 1 6.43 -6.71 -7.33
CA MET A 1 6.47 -5.27 -7.00
C MET A 1 5.06 -4.77 -6.99
N SER A 2 4.69 -4.00 -5.98
CA SER A 2 3.36 -3.42 -5.84
C SER A 2 3.37 -1.92 -6.06
N SER A 3 2.21 -1.35 -6.38
CA SER A 3 2.02 0.11 -6.36
C SER A 3 1.47 0.62 -5.03
N PHE A 4 1.61 1.93 -4.79
CA PHE A 4 0.86 2.64 -3.74
C PHE A 4 -0.65 2.36 -3.79
N ARG A 5 -1.18 2.05 -4.98
CA ARG A 5 -2.56 1.63 -5.14
C ARG A 5 -2.87 0.32 -4.44
N GLU A 6 -1.97 -0.66 -4.42
CA GLU A 6 -2.20 -1.90 -3.67
C GLU A 6 -2.27 -1.62 -2.16
N LEU A 7 -1.43 -0.71 -1.66
CA LEU A 7 -1.54 -0.23 -0.27
C LEU A 7 -2.86 0.50 -0.02
N LYS A 8 -3.28 1.36 -0.95
CA LYS A 8 -4.57 2.05 -0.91
C LYS A 8 -5.73 1.05 -0.95
N ALA A 9 -5.68 0.05 -1.82
CA ALA A 9 -6.67 -1.00 -1.96
C ALA A 9 -6.73 -1.86 -0.70
N SER A 10 -5.58 -2.19 -0.09
CA SER A 10 -5.51 -2.86 1.20
C SER A 10 -6.18 -2.04 2.31
N ARG A 11 -5.95 -0.71 2.36
CA ARG A 11 -6.60 0.21 3.30
C ARG A 11 -8.11 0.34 3.06
N VAL A 12 -8.53 0.45 1.80
CA VAL A 12 -9.96 0.52 1.43
C VAL A 12 -10.66 -0.80 1.72
N ALA A 13 -10.05 -1.94 1.36
CA ALA A 13 -10.59 -3.27 1.62
C ALA A 13 -10.81 -3.49 3.11
N ARG A 14 -9.88 -3.02 3.95
CA ARG A 14 -10.02 -3.04 5.41
C ARG A 14 -11.23 -2.25 5.92
N GLN A 15 -11.58 -1.14 5.27
CA GLN A 15 -12.73 -0.33 5.64
C GLN A 15 -14.04 -0.84 5.03
N GLN A 16 -13.98 -1.65 3.96
CA GLN A 16 -15.14 -2.17 3.22
C GLN A 16 -15.40 -3.67 3.43
N SER A 17 -14.63 -4.38 4.27
CA SER A 17 -14.63 -5.85 4.36
C SER A 17 -15.89 -6.51 4.98
N GLY A 18 -17.00 -5.77 5.10
CA GLY A 18 -18.25 -6.26 5.68
C GLY A 18 -19.16 -7.10 4.76
N SER A 19 -18.85 -7.29 3.47
CA SER A 19 -19.87 -7.68 2.48
C SER A 19 -20.06 -9.19 2.21
N SER A 20 -19.40 -10.12 2.93
CA SER A 20 -19.45 -11.57 2.61
C SER A 20 -20.00 -12.50 3.70
N VAL A 21 -20.56 -11.94 4.77
CA VAL A 21 -21.30 -12.70 5.79
C VAL A 21 -22.59 -11.96 6.12
N SER A 22 -23.46 -11.78 5.13
CA SER A 22 -24.84 -11.39 5.40
C SER A 22 -25.64 -12.60 5.85
N GLN A 23 -26.30 -12.41 6.98
CA GLN A 23 -27.32 -13.22 7.65
C GLN A 23 -26.84 -14.07 8.83
N VAL A 24 -27.58 -13.86 9.92
CA VAL A 24 -27.66 -14.60 11.19
C VAL A 24 -26.69 -14.17 12.29
N LEU A 25 -26.96 -13.04 12.96
CA LEU A 25 -27.03 -12.93 14.43
C LEU A 25 -27.96 -11.74 14.77
N PRO A 26 -28.94 -11.87 15.68
CA PRO A 26 -29.78 -10.75 16.08
C PRO A 26 -28.95 -9.71 16.82
N VAL A 27 -29.05 -8.46 16.37
CA VAL A 27 -28.57 -7.29 17.09
C VAL A 27 -29.35 -7.23 18.40
N VAL A 28 -28.64 -7.26 19.53
CA VAL A 28 -29.26 -6.99 20.84
C VAL A 28 -29.71 -5.54 20.82
N GLU A 29 -31.02 -5.31 20.70
CA GLU A 29 -31.62 -4.00 20.94
C GLU A 29 -31.39 -3.65 22.42
N ALA A 30 -30.55 -2.64 22.66
CA ALA A 30 -30.44 -2.05 23.98
C ALA A 30 -31.74 -1.27 24.24
N GLN A 31 -32.55 -1.75 25.17
CA GLN A 31 -33.62 -0.95 25.77
C GLN A 31 -32.95 0.06 26.71
N ASP A 32 -32.87 1.32 26.26
CA ASP A 32 -32.62 2.46 27.13
C ASP A 32 -33.88 2.67 27.99
N GLU A 33 -33.87 2.19 29.24
CA GLU A 33 -34.81 2.66 30.26
C GLU A 33 -34.15 3.76 31.09
N ASP A 34 -34.44 5.01 30.68
CA ASP A 34 -34.30 6.21 31.51
C ASP A 34 -35.21 6.08 32.74
N THR A 35 -34.64 5.74 33.90
CA THR A 35 -35.30 5.95 35.20
C THR A 35 -34.62 7.09 35.93
N ALA A 36 -35.24 8.26 35.85
CA ALA A 36 -34.88 9.46 36.58
C ALA A 36 -35.04 9.23 38.10
N VAL A 37 -33.92 9.26 38.83
CA VAL A 37 -33.92 9.37 40.30
C VAL A 37 -33.69 10.84 40.65
N SER A 38 -34.69 11.43 41.32
CA SER A 38 -34.72 12.84 41.74
C SER A 38 -33.80 13.06 42.95
N LEU A 39 -32.93 14.07 42.87
CA LEU A 39 -32.12 14.58 44.00
C LEU A 39 -32.92 15.67 44.76
N PRO A 40 -32.89 15.71 46.11
CA PRO A 40 -33.47 16.81 46.86
C PRO A 40 -32.47 17.96 47.12
N ASP A 41 -33.06 19.14 47.28
CA ASP A 41 -32.49 20.48 47.32
C ASP A 41 -31.36 20.77 48.32
N ALA A 42 -30.49 21.68 47.89
CA ALA A 42 -29.49 22.37 48.70
C ALA A 42 -30.13 23.38 49.66
N ARG A 43 -29.69 23.40 50.93
CA ARG A 43 -29.63 24.63 51.74
C ARG A 43 -28.68 24.54 52.93
N THR A 44 -28.09 25.71 53.19
CA THR A 44 -27.44 26.20 54.42
C THR A 44 -26.02 25.75 54.77
N THR A 45 -25.10 26.70 54.56
CA THR A 45 -23.77 26.82 55.19
C THR A 45 -23.88 27.15 56.68
N PRO A 46 -22.84 26.83 57.47
CA PRO A 46 -22.14 27.92 58.15
C PRO A 46 -20.61 27.81 58.14
N SER A 47 -20.00 28.98 58.22
CA SER A 47 -18.58 29.36 58.15
C SER A 47 -17.73 29.02 59.39
N ILE A 48 -16.47 28.61 59.19
CA ILE A 48 -15.38 28.51 60.19
C ILE A 48 -14.05 29.00 59.54
N PRO A 49 -13.11 29.66 60.27
CA PRO A 49 -12.06 30.54 59.74
C PRO A 49 -10.77 29.83 59.27
N PRO A 50 -9.82 30.54 58.62
CA PRO A 50 -8.72 29.94 57.88
C PRO A 50 -7.55 29.57 58.80
N THR A 51 -7.04 28.35 58.65
CA THR A 51 -5.74 27.96 59.19
C THR A 51 -5.04 27.10 58.13
N ALA A 52 -3.95 27.61 57.55
CA ALA A 52 -2.98 26.77 56.84
C ALA A 52 -2.14 26.06 57.91
N PRO A 53 -1.91 24.74 57.78
CA PRO A 53 -0.64 24.32 57.18
C PRO A 53 -0.69 22.99 56.39
N GLU A 54 0.23 22.90 55.43
CA GLU A 54 0.86 21.69 54.85
C GLU A 54 -0.05 20.63 54.20
N GLU A 55 -0.13 20.67 52.87
CA GLU A 55 -0.61 19.54 52.07
C GLU A 55 0.51 18.49 51.88
N PRO A 56 0.24 17.20 52.17
CA PRO A 56 1.09 16.09 51.75
C PRO A 56 0.94 15.88 50.24
N GLU A 57 2.04 15.53 49.57
CA GLU A 57 2.10 15.19 48.14
C GLU A 57 0.96 14.23 47.74
N SER A 58 -0.05 14.75 47.05
CA SER A 58 -1.07 13.94 46.38
C SER A 58 -0.60 13.62 44.97
N THR A 59 -0.04 12.43 44.77
CA THR A 59 0.19 11.86 43.43
C THR A 59 -1.16 11.68 42.73
N THR A 60 -1.48 12.58 41.80
CA THR A 60 -2.59 12.42 40.87
C THR A 60 -2.32 11.26 39.91
N PRO A 61 -3.31 10.42 39.56
CA PRO A 61 -3.13 9.40 38.52
C PRO A 61 -2.82 10.09 37.19
N SER A 62 -1.72 9.70 36.54
CA SER A 62 -1.29 10.34 35.29
C SER A 62 -2.38 10.18 34.22
N SER A 63 -2.62 11.24 33.46
CA SER A 63 -3.54 11.19 32.33
C SER A 63 -3.03 10.22 31.26
N THR A 64 -3.90 9.70 30.40
CA THR A 64 -3.48 8.82 29.29
C THR A 64 -2.43 9.49 28.41
N ASP A 65 -2.52 10.80 28.19
CA ASP A 65 -1.53 11.54 27.41
C ASP A 65 -0.16 11.65 28.11
N ASP A 66 -0.13 11.63 29.45
CA ASP A 66 1.13 11.53 30.21
C ASP A 66 1.80 10.18 29.97
N LEU A 67 1.03 9.09 29.93
CA LEU A 67 1.55 7.75 29.61
C LEU A 67 2.10 7.68 28.19
N VAL A 68 1.35 8.22 27.21
CA VAL A 68 1.80 8.29 25.81
C VAL A 68 3.08 9.10 25.68
N SER A 69 3.15 10.24 26.38
CA SER A 69 4.31 11.12 26.38
C SER A 69 5.53 10.48 27.06
N SER A 70 5.33 9.75 28.15
CA SER A 70 6.40 9.02 28.85
C SER A 70 7.02 7.95 27.95
N GLU A 71 6.20 7.10 27.32
CA GLU A 71 6.72 6.08 26.39
C GLU A 71 7.35 6.72 25.15
N LEU A 72 6.82 7.87 24.67
CA LEU A 72 7.46 8.61 23.57
C LEU A 72 8.86 9.08 23.95
N GLN A 73 9.06 9.58 25.18
CA GLN A 73 10.37 10.05 25.65
C GLN A 73 11.38 8.91 25.76
N GLU A 74 10.93 7.71 26.14
CA GLU A 74 11.77 6.51 26.14
C GLU A 74 12.16 6.07 24.73
N LEU A 75 11.21 6.16 23.78
CA LEU A 75 11.44 5.80 22.38
C LEU A 75 12.35 6.81 21.66
N ASN A 76 12.09 8.11 21.82
CA ASN A 76 12.92 9.18 21.30
C ASN A 76 12.70 10.51 22.06
N PRO A 77 13.69 10.96 22.85
CA PRO A 77 13.58 12.19 23.65
C PRO A 77 13.67 13.50 22.83
N ASP A 78 13.88 13.42 21.51
CA ASP A 78 13.84 14.57 20.61
C ASP A 78 12.43 14.94 20.18
N LEU A 79 11.49 14.00 20.28
CA LEU A 79 10.11 14.19 19.86
C LEU A 79 9.23 14.58 21.04
N GLU A 80 8.21 15.39 20.76
CA GLU A 80 7.18 15.77 21.73
C GLU A 80 5.78 15.47 21.16
N LEU A 81 4.89 15.05 22.06
CA LEU A 81 3.46 14.94 21.79
C LEU A 81 2.83 16.33 21.86
N VAL A 82 2.08 16.71 20.84
CA VAL A 82 1.45 18.03 20.75
C VAL A 82 -0.02 17.91 20.38
N GLN A 83 -0.88 18.72 21.02
CA GLN A 83 -2.27 18.87 20.63
C GLN A 83 -2.42 20.03 19.63
N TYR A 84 -2.70 19.72 18.38
CA TYR A 84 -3.02 20.69 17.33
C TYR A 84 -4.52 20.97 17.30
N ALA A 85 -4.89 22.25 17.16
CA ALA A 85 -6.28 22.69 17.18
C ALA A 85 -7.14 22.06 16.06
N ASP A 86 -6.57 21.81 14.89
CA ASP A 86 -7.25 21.33 13.69
C ASP A 86 -6.99 19.85 13.36
N LYS A 87 -6.06 19.19 14.07
CA LYS A 87 -5.62 17.81 13.77
C LYS A 87 -5.65 16.86 14.95
N GLY A 88 -5.93 17.35 16.16
CA GLY A 88 -5.80 16.56 17.37
C GLY A 88 -4.33 16.34 17.73
N ARG A 89 -4.01 15.18 18.30
CA ARG A 89 -2.63 14.86 18.70
C ARG A 89 -1.72 14.66 17.49
N GLY A 90 -0.45 15.03 17.62
CA GLY A 90 0.57 14.78 16.63
C GLY A 90 1.98 14.84 17.21
N LEU A 91 2.96 14.47 16.40
CA LEU A 91 4.37 14.53 16.75
C LEU A 91 5.01 15.82 16.26
N LYS A 92 5.97 16.33 17.03
CA LYS A 92 6.77 17.50 16.68
C LYS A 92 8.22 17.29 17.10
N LEU A 93 9.17 17.80 16.31
CA LEU A 93 10.56 17.91 16.76
C LEU A 93 10.67 19.02 17.80
N ARG A 94 11.17 18.71 19.00
CA ARG A 94 11.34 19.71 20.06
C ARG A 94 12.21 20.89 19.59
N ASN A 95 11.87 22.08 20.09
CA ASN A 95 12.51 23.33 19.67
C ASN A 95 14.01 23.42 20.04
N ASP A 96 14.45 22.68 21.06
CA ASP A 96 15.81 22.67 21.62
C ASP A 96 16.73 21.64 20.95
N ARG A 97 16.25 20.92 19.93
CA ARG A 97 17.00 19.88 19.22
C ARG A 97 17.62 20.39 17.93
N GLN A 98 18.48 19.57 17.34
CA GLN A 98 19.02 19.84 16.01
C GLN A 98 18.08 19.30 14.94
N ALA A 99 18.15 19.90 13.75
CA ALA A 99 17.35 19.44 12.62
C ALA A 99 17.72 17.99 12.24
N TYR A 100 16.71 17.15 12.03
CA TYR A 100 16.93 15.85 11.40
C TYR A 100 17.31 16.06 9.93
N LYS A 101 18.08 15.11 9.39
CA LYS A 101 18.52 14.99 8.00
C LYS A 101 17.74 13.87 7.31
N PRO A 102 17.62 13.90 5.97
CA PRO A 102 17.03 12.80 5.22
C PRO A 102 17.68 11.46 5.57
N GLY A 103 16.86 10.44 5.77
CA GLY A 103 17.30 9.08 6.11
C GLY A 103 17.49 8.80 7.60
N GLN A 104 17.43 9.82 8.46
CA GLN A 104 17.51 9.57 9.90
C GLN A 104 16.22 8.91 10.41
N GLU A 105 16.39 8.02 11.38
CA GLU A 105 15.31 7.31 12.04
C GLU A 105 14.75 8.14 13.19
N LEU A 106 13.45 8.43 13.14
CA LEU A 106 12.72 9.16 14.18
C LEU A 106 12.19 8.18 15.23
N LEU A 107 11.63 7.06 14.80
CA LEU A 107 11.10 6.02 15.67
C LEU A 107 11.39 4.64 15.06
N SER A 108 11.67 3.67 15.93
CA SER A 108 11.77 2.24 15.59
C SER A 108 11.11 1.46 16.71
N VAL A 109 9.99 0.81 16.42
CA VAL A 109 9.14 0.17 17.43
C VAL A 109 8.73 -1.24 17.02
N ALA A 110 8.55 -2.10 18.03
CA ALA A 110 7.85 -3.36 17.86
C ALA A 110 6.34 -3.10 17.83
N PRO A 111 5.59 -3.60 16.83
CA PRO A 111 4.15 -3.42 16.79
C PRO A 111 3.47 -4.00 18.03
N TYR A 112 2.40 -3.37 18.50
CA TYR A 112 1.52 -3.95 19.51
C TYR A 112 0.96 -5.28 19.01
N ALA A 113 0.45 -5.29 17.78
CA ALA A 113 0.08 -6.53 17.10
C ALA A 113 0.34 -6.43 15.59
N THR A 114 0.51 -7.59 14.95
CA THR A 114 0.61 -7.71 13.49
C THR A 114 -0.16 -8.94 13.01
N CYS A 115 -0.69 -8.85 11.79
CA CYS A 115 -1.54 -9.87 11.19
C CYS A 115 -1.34 -9.88 9.66
N LEU A 116 -1.01 -11.04 9.07
CA LEU A 116 -0.98 -11.22 7.61
C LEU A 116 -2.40 -11.18 7.01
N SER A 117 -2.51 -10.72 5.76
CA SER A 117 -3.78 -10.77 5.02
C SER A 117 -4.18 -12.22 4.74
N SER A 118 -5.46 -12.47 4.48
CA SER A 118 -5.95 -13.83 4.26
C SER A 118 -5.33 -14.49 3.03
N GLU A 119 -5.00 -13.68 2.02
CA GLU A 119 -4.40 -14.06 0.74
C GLU A 119 -2.90 -14.40 0.86
N THR A 120 -2.24 -14.04 1.96
CA THR A 120 -0.78 -14.14 2.12
C THR A 120 -0.35 -15.09 3.26
N LEU A 121 -1.31 -15.69 3.97
CA LEU A 121 -1.09 -16.61 5.11
C LEU A 121 -0.28 -17.87 4.78
N ASP A 122 -0.28 -18.30 3.52
CA ASP A 122 0.44 -19.49 3.03
C ASP A 122 1.78 -19.18 2.37
N SER A 123 1.98 -17.91 2.00
CA SER A 123 3.07 -17.43 1.17
C SER A 123 4.14 -16.70 1.97
N TYR A 124 3.82 -16.28 3.20
CA TYR A 124 4.71 -15.52 4.06
C TYR A 124 4.84 -16.13 5.46
N CYS A 125 6.03 -16.04 6.04
CA CYS A 125 6.26 -16.40 7.43
C CYS A 125 5.44 -15.48 8.34
N HIS A 126 4.65 -16.06 9.24
CA HIS A 126 3.76 -15.31 10.13
C HIS A 126 4.50 -14.45 11.17
N THR A 127 5.79 -14.72 11.37
CA THR A 127 6.64 -14.03 12.36
C THR A 127 7.58 -13.01 11.71
N CYS A 128 8.33 -13.42 10.69
CA CYS A 128 9.37 -12.58 10.09
C CYS A 128 9.02 -12.06 8.69
N PHE A 129 7.85 -12.45 8.17
CA PHE A 129 7.30 -11.98 6.88
C PHE A 129 8.19 -12.22 5.68
N THR A 130 9.13 -13.15 5.78
CA THR A 130 9.89 -13.66 4.63
C THR A 130 8.98 -14.52 3.77
N VAL A 131 9.11 -14.38 2.44
CA VAL A 131 8.42 -15.24 1.48
C VAL A 131 8.81 -16.70 1.71
N LEU A 132 7.82 -17.59 1.71
CA LEU A 132 7.99 -19.04 1.85
C LEU A 132 7.95 -19.65 0.45
N VAL A 133 8.97 -20.45 0.11
CA VAL A 133 9.08 -21.12 -1.18
C VAL A 133 8.79 -22.61 -0.99
N GLU A 134 8.02 -23.21 -1.90
CA GLU A 134 7.76 -24.66 -1.89
C GLU A 134 8.96 -25.39 -2.48
N THR A 135 9.48 -26.40 -1.78
CA THR A 135 10.66 -27.16 -2.22
C THR A 135 10.23 -28.35 -3.07
N ASP A 136 9.67 -28.09 -4.26
CA ASP A 136 9.35 -29.15 -5.20
C ASP A 136 10.25 -28.99 -6.45
N ASN A 137 11.30 -29.81 -6.51
CA ASN A 137 12.11 -30.14 -7.70
C ASN A 137 13.03 -29.05 -8.31
N VAL A 138 14.15 -28.71 -7.67
CA VAL A 138 15.34 -28.20 -8.40
C VAL A 138 16.61 -28.85 -7.85
N ALA A 139 17.16 -29.80 -8.61
CA ALA A 139 18.57 -30.13 -8.56
C ALA A 139 19.33 -28.94 -9.17
N ASP A 140 20.46 -28.56 -8.56
CA ASP A 140 21.34 -27.46 -8.97
C ASP A 140 20.86 -26.03 -8.64
N THR A 141 20.97 -25.67 -7.37
CA THR A 141 21.69 -24.45 -6.90
C THR A 141 21.64 -24.40 -5.37
N LYS A 142 22.62 -23.72 -4.74
CA LYS A 142 22.91 -23.73 -3.29
C LYS A 142 21.66 -23.72 -2.38
N PRO A 143 21.67 -24.45 -1.24
CA PRO A 143 20.52 -24.59 -0.35
C PRO A 143 20.14 -23.23 0.24
N SER A 144 19.05 -22.63 -0.22
CA SER A 144 18.40 -21.56 0.53
C SER A 144 17.47 -22.20 1.57
N SER A 145 17.69 -21.86 2.84
CA SER A 145 17.20 -22.54 4.03
C SER A 145 15.71 -22.32 4.37
N ASN A 146 14.86 -21.94 3.42
CA ASN A 146 13.47 -21.55 3.70
C ASN A 146 12.48 -22.72 3.56
N LYS A 147 12.64 -23.77 4.38
CA LYS A 147 11.63 -24.85 4.47
C LYS A 147 10.32 -24.27 5.03
N LYS A 148 9.24 -24.31 4.26
CA LYS A 148 7.88 -23.92 4.68
C LYS A 148 7.38 -24.87 5.79
N LEU A 149 7.33 -24.38 7.03
CA LEU A 149 6.80 -25.12 8.18
C LEU A 149 5.38 -24.65 8.50
N ARG A 150 4.43 -25.58 8.50
CA ARG A 150 3.03 -25.30 8.84
C ARG A 150 2.78 -25.62 10.31
N CYS A 151 2.01 -24.79 11.02
CA CYS A 151 1.55 -25.12 12.37
C CYS A 151 0.80 -26.46 12.33
N SER A 152 1.27 -27.46 13.09
CA SER A 152 0.69 -28.82 13.08
C SER A 152 -0.74 -28.85 13.61
N SER A 153 -1.07 -27.92 14.50
CA SER A 153 -2.37 -27.84 15.15
C SER A 153 -3.39 -27.14 14.25
N CYS A 154 -3.30 -25.82 14.04
CA CYS A 154 -4.31 -25.10 13.25
C CYS A 154 -4.20 -25.33 11.74
N LYS A 155 -3.04 -25.78 11.25
CA LYS A 155 -2.71 -25.94 9.83
C LYS A 155 -2.80 -24.64 9.01
N ILE A 156 -3.15 -23.49 9.59
CA ILE A 156 -3.43 -22.22 8.89
C ILE A 156 -2.17 -21.36 8.72
N VAL A 157 -1.43 -21.12 9.80
CA VAL A 157 -0.24 -20.25 9.77
C VAL A 157 1.02 -21.03 9.40
N HIS A 158 1.95 -20.33 8.74
CA HIS A 158 3.22 -20.89 8.26
C HIS A 158 4.42 -20.09 8.75
N TYR A 159 5.56 -20.76 8.84
CA TYR A 159 6.83 -20.22 9.34
C TYR A 159 7.99 -20.67 8.47
N CYS A 160 9.05 -19.89 8.40
CA CYS A 160 10.30 -20.29 7.74
C CYS A 160 11.17 -21.20 8.62
N SER A 161 10.94 -21.23 9.94
CA SER A 161 11.75 -21.99 10.89
C SER A 161 11.02 -22.25 12.21
N ALA A 162 11.47 -23.26 12.95
CA ALA A 162 10.98 -23.54 14.30
C ALA A 162 11.22 -22.37 15.27
N SER A 163 12.25 -21.57 15.04
CA SER A 163 12.54 -20.36 15.83
C SER A 163 11.43 -19.31 15.64
N CYS A 164 11.01 -19.06 14.39
CA CYS A 164 9.89 -18.16 14.10
C CYS A 164 8.58 -18.66 14.73
N GLN A 165 8.32 -19.96 14.66
CA GLN A 165 7.15 -20.57 15.31
C GLN A 165 7.15 -20.35 16.83
N LYS A 166 8.29 -20.54 17.50
CA LYS A 166 8.42 -20.33 18.95
C LYS A 166 8.20 -18.87 19.34
N LEU A 167 8.68 -17.92 18.53
CA LEU A 167 8.56 -16.49 18.80
C LEU A 167 7.09 -16.02 18.72
N ASP A 168 6.35 -16.47 17.71
CA ASP A 168 4.93 -16.12 17.54
C ASP A 168 4.01 -16.87 18.52
N TRP A 169 4.46 -17.99 19.11
CA TRP A 169 3.65 -18.80 20.03
C TRP A 169 3.08 -18.02 21.23
N GLN A 170 3.76 -16.97 21.68
CA GLN A 170 3.25 -16.09 22.75
C GLN A 170 1.88 -15.49 22.43
N THR A 171 1.63 -15.18 21.15
CA THR A 171 0.35 -14.64 20.67
C THR A 171 -0.49 -15.73 20.00
N HIS A 172 0.14 -16.56 19.15
CA HIS A 172 -0.55 -17.59 18.38
C HIS A 172 -1.14 -18.70 19.23
N ARG A 173 -0.64 -18.98 20.43
CA ARG A 173 -1.21 -20.05 21.29
C ARG A 173 -2.72 -19.85 21.53
N SER A 174 -3.13 -18.63 21.84
CA SER A 174 -4.54 -18.28 22.07
C SER A 174 -5.32 -18.30 20.75
N GLU A 175 -4.72 -17.77 19.69
CA GLU A 175 -5.31 -17.69 18.36
C GLU A 175 -5.47 -19.05 17.67
N CYS A 176 -4.57 -19.99 17.90
CA CYS A 176 -4.47 -21.28 17.22
C CYS A 176 -5.74 -22.11 17.39
N LYS A 177 -6.28 -22.15 18.62
CA LYS A 177 -7.53 -22.86 18.94
C LYS A 177 -8.72 -22.18 18.27
N SER A 178 -8.80 -20.85 18.32
CA SER A 178 -9.87 -20.11 17.67
C SER A 178 -9.83 -20.26 16.15
N LEU A 179 -8.63 -20.29 15.53
CA LEU A 179 -8.49 -20.55 14.09
C LEU A 179 -9.00 -21.94 13.68
N GLN A 180 -8.79 -22.96 14.52
CA GLN A 180 -9.33 -24.30 14.27
C GLN A 180 -10.85 -24.31 14.33
N ALA A 181 -11.41 -23.72 15.37
CA ALA A 181 -12.84 -23.75 15.62
C ALA A 181 -13.63 -22.86 14.66
N PHE A 182 -13.10 -21.68 14.29
CA PHE A 182 -13.83 -20.67 13.51
C PHE A 182 -14.37 -21.19 12.18
N GLY A 183 -13.60 -22.01 11.45
CA GLY A 183 -14.05 -22.58 10.18
C GLY A 183 -15.30 -23.44 10.33
N VAL A 184 -15.30 -24.34 11.32
CA VAL A 184 -16.44 -25.23 11.65
C VAL A 184 -17.64 -24.41 12.10
N HIS A 185 -17.40 -23.50 13.03
CA HIS A 185 -18.42 -22.67 13.66
C HIS A 185 -19.09 -21.73 12.64
N SER A 186 -18.31 -21.19 11.70
CA SER A 186 -18.85 -20.37 10.61
C SER A 186 -19.69 -21.16 9.61
N GLU A 187 -19.45 -22.45 9.39
CA GLU A 187 -20.30 -23.26 8.49
C GLU A 187 -21.58 -23.74 9.20
N PHE A 188 -21.48 -24.05 10.49
CA PHE A 188 -22.66 -24.34 11.33
C PHE A 188 -23.64 -23.16 11.34
N LEU A 189 -23.15 -21.94 11.61
CA LEU A 189 -23.99 -20.73 11.62
C LEU A 189 -24.64 -20.43 10.26
N ARG A 190 -24.10 -20.97 9.16
CA ARG A 190 -24.66 -20.85 7.81
C ARG A 190 -25.63 -21.97 7.45
N GLY A 191 -25.90 -22.90 8.37
CA GLY A 191 -26.76 -24.07 8.14
C GLY A 191 -26.19 -25.08 7.13
N LYS A 192 -24.86 -25.07 6.91
CA LYS A 192 -24.19 -25.95 5.94
C LYS A 192 -23.61 -27.22 6.56
N VAL A 193 -23.61 -27.31 7.88
CA VAL A 193 -23.26 -28.51 8.64
C VAL A 193 -24.52 -28.97 9.38
N ASP A 194 -24.95 -30.20 9.15
CA ASP A 194 -26.08 -30.80 9.86
C ASP A 194 -25.65 -31.17 11.28
N PRO A 195 -26.27 -30.59 12.33
CA PRO A 195 -25.97 -30.91 13.72
C PRO A 195 -26.15 -32.40 14.05
N THR A 196 -27.02 -33.10 13.31
CA THR A 196 -27.36 -34.51 13.55
C THR A 196 -26.37 -35.50 12.92
N ALA A 197 -25.50 -35.03 12.02
CA ALA A 197 -24.44 -35.85 11.42
C ALA A 197 -23.25 -36.07 12.37
N ILE A 198 -23.13 -35.25 13.42
CA ILE A 198 -22.19 -35.45 14.52
C ILE A 198 -23.01 -36.10 15.64
N GLY A 199 -22.88 -37.41 15.82
CA GLY A 199 -23.72 -38.15 16.77
C GLY A 199 -23.74 -37.50 18.16
N ASP A 200 -24.87 -37.62 18.87
CA ASP A 200 -25.16 -36.97 20.17
C ASP A 200 -24.06 -37.08 21.24
N LYS A 201 -23.11 -38.00 21.10
CA LYS A 201 -21.97 -38.19 22.00
C LYS A 201 -20.73 -37.35 21.64
N ASP A 202 -20.57 -36.97 20.36
CA ASP A 202 -19.41 -36.24 19.84
C ASP A 202 -19.67 -34.73 19.64
N ALA A 203 -20.95 -34.30 19.65
CA ALA A 203 -21.34 -32.88 19.53
C ALA A 203 -20.86 -32.00 20.70
N ASN A 204 -20.47 -32.62 21.82
CA ASN A 204 -19.92 -31.93 22.99
C ASN A 204 -18.38 -31.83 22.98
N ASP A 205 -17.68 -32.53 22.07
CA ASP A 205 -16.23 -32.45 21.93
C ASP A 205 -15.84 -31.59 20.73
N MET A 206 -15.38 -30.37 21.01
CA MET A 206 -14.90 -29.44 19.99
C MET A 206 -13.73 -29.98 19.19
N ASN A 207 -12.89 -30.87 19.75
CA ASN A 207 -11.82 -31.50 19.00
C ASN A 207 -12.39 -32.52 17.99
N ALA A 208 -13.39 -33.31 18.40
CA ALA A 208 -14.07 -34.25 17.51
C ALA A 208 -14.76 -33.54 16.34
N LEU A 209 -15.48 -32.44 16.60
CA LEU A 209 -16.09 -31.58 15.57
C LEU A 209 -15.07 -31.04 14.56
N VAL A 210 -13.93 -30.54 15.08
CA VAL A 210 -12.83 -30.04 14.25
C VAL A 210 -12.20 -31.17 13.44
N GLU A 211 -12.02 -32.37 14.00
CA GLU A 211 -11.48 -33.54 13.31
C GLU A 211 -12.41 -34.05 12.21
N THR A 212 -13.72 -34.17 12.48
CA THR A 212 -14.71 -34.56 11.46
C THR A 212 -14.80 -33.54 10.33
N PHE A 213 -14.75 -32.25 10.65
CA PHE A 213 -14.77 -31.20 9.62
C PHE A 213 -13.46 -31.14 8.81
N GLN A 214 -12.32 -31.41 9.44
CA GLN A 214 -11.04 -31.52 8.74
C GLN A 214 -10.98 -32.74 7.82
N SER A 215 -11.63 -33.85 8.17
CA SER A 215 -11.71 -35.04 7.30
C SER A 215 -12.68 -34.85 6.13
N MET A 216 -13.80 -34.15 6.35
CA MET A 216 -14.75 -33.76 5.29
C MET A 216 -14.18 -32.75 4.27
N ASN A 217 -13.14 -31.99 4.64
CA ASN A 217 -12.43 -31.04 3.78
C ASN A 217 -11.08 -31.58 3.25
N ALA A 218 -10.90 -32.90 3.19
CA ALA A 218 -9.80 -33.49 2.44
C ALA A 218 -9.85 -33.00 0.97
N PRO A 219 -8.70 -32.69 0.34
CA PRO A 219 -8.68 -32.24 -1.05
C PRO A 219 -9.32 -33.30 -1.94
N ASP A 220 -10.37 -32.92 -2.68
CA ASP A 220 -10.99 -33.76 -3.70
C ASP A 220 -10.11 -33.70 -4.96
N GLU A 221 -9.64 -34.83 -5.47
CA GLU A 221 -8.74 -34.91 -6.64
C GLU A 221 -9.32 -34.21 -7.89
N LYS A 222 -10.64 -33.99 -7.94
CA LYS A 222 -11.36 -33.32 -9.04
C LYS A 222 -11.64 -31.83 -8.83
N HIS A 223 -11.61 -31.32 -7.61
CA HIS A 223 -11.95 -29.94 -7.28
C HIS A 223 -10.93 -29.42 -6.28
N GLY A 224 -9.97 -28.60 -6.75
CA GLY A 224 -8.84 -28.10 -5.96
C GLY A 224 -9.19 -27.52 -4.58
N ILE A 225 -8.14 -27.25 -3.78
CA ILE A 225 -8.19 -26.81 -2.38
C ILE A 225 -9.38 -25.87 -2.11
N ARG A 226 -10.38 -26.33 -1.34
CA ARG A 226 -11.50 -25.47 -0.89
C ARG A 226 -10.94 -24.31 -0.06
N PRO A 227 -11.43 -23.06 -0.25
CA PRO A 227 -10.87 -21.88 0.42
C PRO A 227 -11.04 -21.98 1.94
N ARG A 228 -9.93 -21.88 2.67
CA ARG A 228 -9.92 -21.87 4.14
C ARG A 228 -10.62 -20.61 4.64
N ARG A 229 -11.67 -20.77 5.46
CA ARG A 229 -12.33 -19.63 6.12
C ARG A 229 -11.52 -19.16 7.32
N VAL A 230 -10.97 -17.97 7.23
CA VAL A 230 -10.37 -17.24 8.36
C VAL A 230 -11.14 -15.93 8.57
N PRO A 231 -11.18 -15.38 9.79
CA PRO A 231 -11.79 -14.09 10.03
C PRO A 231 -11.06 -12.96 9.29
N ASP A 232 -11.75 -11.84 9.13
CA ASP A 232 -11.18 -10.60 8.59
C ASP A 232 -9.86 -10.23 9.28
N MET A 233 -8.95 -9.61 8.54
CA MET A 233 -7.63 -9.22 9.04
C MET A 233 -7.71 -8.28 10.25
N SER A 234 -8.66 -7.34 10.27
CA SER A 234 -8.89 -6.44 11.40
C SER A 234 -9.45 -7.18 12.61
N VAL A 235 -10.31 -8.18 12.39
CA VAL A 235 -10.84 -9.05 13.45
C VAL A 235 -9.74 -9.88 14.08
N ARG A 236 -8.88 -10.50 13.26
CA ARG A 236 -7.72 -11.27 13.76
C ARG A 236 -6.74 -10.37 14.53
N LEU A 237 -6.46 -9.17 14.03
CA LEU A 237 -5.61 -8.20 14.73
C LEU A 237 -6.22 -7.75 16.08
N ALA A 238 -7.53 -7.47 16.11
CA ALA A 238 -8.24 -7.10 17.33
C ALA A 238 -8.18 -8.21 18.38
N ALA A 239 -8.44 -9.46 17.97
CA ALA A 239 -8.37 -10.60 18.88
C ALA A 239 -6.95 -10.79 19.46
N ARG A 240 -5.91 -10.62 18.64
CA ARG A 240 -4.50 -10.63 19.12
C ARG A 240 -4.26 -9.59 20.21
N LEU A 241 -4.73 -8.36 20.04
CA LEU A 241 -4.63 -7.30 21.05
C LEU A 241 -5.38 -7.67 22.34
N VAL A 242 -6.60 -8.18 22.22
CA VAL A 242 -7.42 -8.60 23.38
C VAL A 242 -6.75 -9.73 24.16
N TRP A 243 -6.19 -10.74 23.49
CA TRP A 243 -5.47 -11.81 24.19
C TRP A 243 -4.17 -11.32 24.84
N GLN A 244 -3.48 -10.36 24.23
CA GLN A 244 -2.27 -9.76 24.81
C GLN A 244 -2.55 -8.86 26.01
N ARG A 245 -3.75 -8.26 26.11
CA ARG A 245 -4.17 -7.48 27.30
C ARG A 245 -3.92 -8.23 28.60
N ARG A 246 -4.18 -9.54 28.61
CA ARG A 246 -3.99 -10.40 29.79
C ARG A 246 -2.54 -10.50 30.26
N THR A 247 -1.58 -10.42 29.33
CA THR A 247 -0.15 -10.56 29.65
C THR A 247 0.56 -9.22 29.79
N LYS A 248 0.08 -8.18 29.10
CA LYS A 248 0.67 -6.83 29.10
C LYS A 248 0.06 -5.89 30.15
N GLY A 249 -1.15 -6.18 30.65
CA GLY A 249 -1.81 -5.40 31.69
C GLY A 249 -2.61 -4.20 31.18
N GLU A 250 -3.30 -3.53 32.10
CA GLU A 250 -4.26 -2.47 31.81
C GLU A 250 -3.60 -1.14 31.38
N GLU A 251 -2.41 -0.81 31.90
CA GLU A 251 -1.71 0.41 31.47
C GLU A 251 -1.34 0.35 29.98
N TRP A 252 -0.84 -0.81 29.52
CA TRP A 252 -0.62 -1.04 28.10
C TRP A 252 -1.92 -0.97 27.29
N TRP A 253 -3.02 -1.48 27.85
CA TRP A 253 -4.32 -1.42 27.18
C TRP A 253 -4.83 0.02 27.00
N LYS A 254 -4.57 0.92 27.96
CA LYS A 254 -4.89 2.35 27.81
C LYS A 254 -4.22 2.97 26.57
N LEU A 255 -3.01 2.54 26.22
CA LEU A 255 -2.34 2.97 24.99
C LEU A 255 -3.07 2.48 23.74
N VAL A 256 -3.51 1.21 23.74
CA VAL A 256 -4.33 0.64 22.66
C VAL A 256 -5.64 1.41 22.50
N GLU A 257 -6.35 1.67 23.60
CA GLU A 257 -7.60 2.44 23.60
C GLU A 257 -7.43 3.90 23.21
N SER A 258 -6.23 4.47 23.41
CA SER A 258 -5.95 5.85 23.04
C SER A 258 -5.93 6.08 21.53
N HIS A 259 -5.86 5.05 20.69
CA HIS A 259 -5.92 5.22 19.23
C HIS A 259 -7.25 5.85 18.79
N CYS A 260 -7.20 6.73 17.79
CA CYS A 260 -8.39 7.47 17.41
C CYS A 260 -9.41 6.62 16.65
N ALA A 261 -10.61 6.45 17.21
CA ALA A 261 -11.70 5.67 16.60
C ALA A 261 -12.51 6.46 15.55
N HIS A 262 -12.51 7.81 15.59
CA HIS A 262 -13.33 8.69 14.72
C HIS A 262 -14.78 8.22 14.50
N ARG A 263 -15.42 7.63 15.51
CA ARG A 263 -16.80 7.18 15.41
C ARG A 263 -17.78 8.33 15.62
N GLN A 264 -18.76 8.42 14.73
CA GLN A 264 -19.87 9.37 14.84
C GLN A 264 -21.02 8.73 15.63
N ALA A 265 -21.93 9.55 16.17
CA ALA A 265 -23.08 9.03 16.92
C ALA A 265 -24.16 8.44 15.98
N GLU A 266 -24.21 8.90 14.73
CA GLU A 266 -25.20 8.49 13.74
C GLU A 266 -24.87 7.12 13.13
N VAL A 267 -25.90 6.28 12.96
CA VAL A 267 -25.76 4.98 12.30
C VAL A 267 -25.57 5.21 10.80
N THR A 268 -24.36 4.94 10.32
CA THR A 268 -23.96 5.03 8.91
C THR A 268 -23.74 3.64 8.33
N GLU A 269 -23.56 3.53 7.00
CA GLU A 269 -23.12 2.27 6.37
C GLU A 269 -21.83 1.73 7.01
N TYR A 270 -20.92 2.64 7.37
CA TYR A 270 -19.68 2.32 8.06
C TYR A 270 -19.93 1.71 9.46
N GLU A 271 -20.83 2.28 10.25
CA GLU A 271 -21.21 1.73 11.56
C GLU A 271 -21.84 0.33 11.44
N THR A 272 -22.65 0.09 10.40
CA THR A 272 -23.20 -1.26 10.11
C THR A 272 -22.09 -2.25 9.77
N GLN A 273 -21.11 -1.85 8.96
CA GLN A 273 -19.94 -2.70 8.64
C GLN A 273 -19.09 -3.00 9.88
N LEU A 274 -18.87 -2.01 10.75
CA LEU A 274 -18.22 -2.21 12.05
C LEU A 274 -19.00 -3.18 12.94
N GLY A 275 -20.33 -3.11 12.96
CA GLY A 275 -21.20 -4.05 13.67
C GLY A 275 -20.98 -5.50 13.22
N THR A 276 -20.90 -5.73 11.91
CA THR A 276 -20.57 -7.05 11.34
C THR A 276 -19.19 -7.54 11.75
N LEU A 277 -18.18 -6.65 11.75
CA LEU A 277 -16.84 -7.00 12.23
C LEU A 277 -16.81 -7.28 13.74
N ALA A 278 -17.59 -6.54 14.54
CA ALA A 278 -17.70 -6.75 15.98
C ALA A 278 -18.34 -8.11 16.30
N ALA A 279 -19.39 -8.50 15.56
CA ALA A 279 -19.99 -9.82 15.68
C ALA A 279 -18.98 -10.93 15.31
N GLN A 280 -18.21 -10.74 14.22
CA GLN A 280 -17.12 -11.67 13.87
C GLN A 280 -16.03 -11.74 14.95
N LEU A 281 -15.71 -10.62 15.59
CA LEU A 281 -14.72 -10.56 16.67
C LEU A 281 -15.20 -11.32 17.91
N VAL A 282 -16.44 -11.08 18.36
CA VAL A 282 -17.03 -11.85 19.48
C VAL A 282 -17.00 -13.33 19.16
N HIS A 283 -17.45 -13.71 17.97
CA HIS A 283 -17.42 -15.10 17.52
C HIS A 283 -15.99 -15.65 17.55
N TYR A 284 -15.00 -14.92 17.04
CA TYR A 284 -13.62 -15.40 16.98
C TYR A 284 -12.94 -15.50 18.36
N LEU A 285 -13.28 -14.60 19.29
CA LEU A 285 -12.80 -14.65 20.67
C LEU A 285 -13.35 -15.85 21.43
N LEU A 286 -14.58 -16.27 21.13
CA LEU A 286 -15.32 -17.26 21.91
C LEU A 286 -15.43 -18.64 21.26
N CYS A 287 -15.20 -18.79 19.95
CA CYS A 287 -15.43 -20.04 19.22
C CYS A 287 -14.58 -21.23 19.71
N SER A 288 -13.47 -20.98 20.42
CA SER A 288 -12.66 -22.03 21.03
C SER A 288 -13.11 -22.42 22.45
N THR A 289 -14.08 -21.70 23.02
CA THR A 289 -14.56 -21.85 24.39
C THR A 289 -16.06 -22.14 24.49
N VAL A 290 -16.84 -21.76 23.49
CA VAL A 290 -18.30 -21.82 23.48
C VAL A 290 -18.76 -22.58 22.24
N LYS A 291 -19.86 -23.33 22.34
CA LYS A 291 -20.42 -24.09 21.22
C LYS A 291 -21.16 -23.19 20.23
N PRO A 292 -21.35 -23.65 18.97
CA PRO A 292 -22.12 -22.91 17.97
C PRO A 292 -23.54 -22.51 18.42
N SER A 293 -24.23 -23.39 19.13
CA SER A 293 -25.58 -23.18 19.63
C SER A 293 -25.68 -22.18 20.79
N GLU A 294 -24.58 -21.95 21.51
CA GLU A 294 -24.51 -21.11 22.72
C GLU A 294 -24.02 -19.68 22.41
N LEU A 295 -23.63 -19.42 21.16
CA LEU A 295 -23.08 -18.14 20.72
C LEU A 295 -24.15 -17.05 20.51
N SER A 296 -25.43 -17.44 20.37
CA SER A 296 -26.55 -16.56 20.07
C SER A 296 -27.30 -16.03 21.32
N GLY A 297 -26.78 -16.26 22.54
CA GLY A 297 -27.49 -15.98 23.79
C GLY A 297 -26.69 -15.24 24.88
N THR A 298 -27.37 -15.03 26.01
CA THR A 298 -26.96 -14.35 27.27
C THR A 298 -25.66 -14.85 27.90
N ASP A 299 -25.17 -16.03 27.50
CA ASP A 299 -24.00 -16.70 28.08
C ASP A 299 -22.65 -16.14 27.58
N SER A 300 -22.66 -15.35 26.49
CA SER A 300 -21.46 -14.69 25.97
C SER A 300 -21.04 -13.46 26.80
N ALA A 301 -21.98 -12.81 27.49
CA ALA A 301 -21.73 -11.56 28.20
C ALA A 301 -20.73 -11.70 29.38
N PRO A 302 -20.82 -12.73 30.26
CA PRO A 302 -19.83 -12.92 31.32
C PRO A 302 -18.41 -13.20 30.78
N LEU A 303 -18.31 -13.92 29.66
CA LEU A 303 -17.03 -14.22 29.02
C LEU A 303 -16.41 -12.97 28.40
N LEU A 304 -17.20 -12.12 27.74
CA LEU A 304 -16.75 -10.83 27.23
C LEU A 304 -16.36 -9.87 28.36
N ALA A 305 -17.13 -9.84 29.46
CA ALA A 305 -16.79 -9.07 30.65
C ALA A 305 -15.44 -9.52 31.23
N SER A 306 -15.14 -10.82 31.25
CA SER A 306 -13.83 -11.36 31.65
C SER A 306 -12.67 -10.95 30.73
N MET A 307 -12.97 -10.49 29.51
CA MET A 307 -12.01 -9.91 28.56
C MET A 307 -11.98 -8.38 28.61
N GLY A 308 -12.72 -7.78 29.55
CA GLY A 308 -12.81 -6.34 29.75
C GLY A 308 -13.80 -5.64 28.81
N PHE A 309 -14.80 -6.37 28.30
CA PHE A 309 -15.87 -5.85 27.44
C PHE A 309 -17.24 -6.02 28.11
N ASN A 310 -17.76 -4.94 28.71
CA ASN A 310 -19.08 -4.93 29.35
C ASN A 310 -20.20 -4.45 28.43
N SER A 311 -19.86 -4.00 27.21
CA SER A 311 -20.82 -3.55 26.20
C SER A 311 -20.21 -3.67 24.81
N THR A 312 -21.03 -3.46 23.78
CA THR A 312 -20.61 -3.51 22.37
C THR A 312 -19.74 -2.31 21.97
N ARG A 313 -19.87 -1.17 22.67
CA ARG A 313 -19.22 0.09 22.27
C ARG A 313 -17.68 0.01 22.26
N PRO A 314 -16.98 -0.56 23.26
CA PRO A 314 -15.53 -0.69 23.20
C PRO A 314 -15.05 -1.64 22.10
N LEU A 315 -15.84 -2.66 21.71
CA LEU A 315 -15.53 -3.53 20.57
C LEU A 315 -15.56 -2.76 19.26
N LEU A 316 -16.60 -1.95 19.04
CA LEU A 316 -16.73 -1.07 17.88
C LEU A 316 -15.60 -0.04 17.84
N ASN A 317 -15.28 0.57 18.99
CA ASN A 317 -14.18 1.54 19.10
C ASN A 317 -12.84 0.88 18.75
N LEU A 318 -12.55 -0.32 19.27
CA LEU A 318 -11.31 -1.03 18.97
C LEU A 318 -11.17 -1.31 17.46
N LEU A 319 -12.23 -1.78 16.81
CA LEU A 319 -12.22 -2.06 15.37
C LEU A 319 -12.07 -0.79 14.53
N ALA A 320 -12.75 0.30 14.90
CA ALA A 320 -12.60 1.59 14.25
C ALA A 320 -11.20 2.18 14.46
N SER A 321 -10.66 2.11 15.68
CA SER A 321 -9.29 2.52 16.00
C SER A 321 -8.27 1.71 15.22
N ILE A 322 -8.48 0.40 15.07
CA ILE A 322 -7.72 -0.41 14.14
C ILE A 322 -7.85 0.23 12.77
N GLN A 323 -9.03 0.26 12.15
CA GLN A 323 -9.25 0.76 10.78
C GLN A 323 -8.59 2.11 10.46
N ASN A 324 -8.59 3.05 11.40
CA ASN A 324 -8.03 4.39 11.22
C ASN A 324 -6.52 4.47 11.43
N ASN A 325 -5.95 3.66 12.32
CA ASN A 325 -4.57 3.85 12.77
C ASN A 325 -3.62 2.73 12.33
N GLY A 326 -4.14 1.58 11.91
CA GLY A 326 -3.28 0.47 11.50
C GLY A 326 -2.49 0.79 10.23
N VAL A 327 -1.23 0.41 10.26
CA VAL A 327 -0.26 0.61 9.19
C VAL A 327 -0.16 -0.67 8.38
N THR A 328 -0.23 -0.55 7.06
CA THR A 328 -0.06 -1.69 6.16
C THR A 328 1.33 -2.33 6.36
N LEU A 329 1.35 -3.62 6.67
CA LEU A 329 2.57 -4.42 6.67
C LEU A 329 2.97 -4.71 5.23
N THR A 330 4.24 -4.51 4.91
CA THR A 330 4.73 -4.60 3.54
C THR A 330 5.87 -5.60 3.39
N ALA A 331 5.88 -6.34 2.29
CA ALA A 331 7.04 -7.09 1.82
C ALA A 331 8.19 -6.12 1.43
N PRO A 332 9.43 -6.63 1.24
CA PRO A 332 10.56 -5.85 0.71
C PRO A 332 10.27 -4.98 -0.51
N ASP A 333 9.42 -5.45 -1.42
CA ASP A 333 9.03 -4.74 -2.64
C ASP A 333 7.82 -3.81 -2.44
N LEU A 334 7.53 -3.51 -1.17
CA LEU A 334 6.42 -2.70 -0.66
C LEU A 334 5.02 -3.32 -0.85
N SER A 335 4.94 -4.58 -1.29
CA SER A 335 3.64 -5.27 -1.47
C SER A 335 2.88 -5.39 -0.16
N PRO A 336 1.58 -5.04 -0.12
CA PRO A 336 0.78 -5.22 1.08
C PRO A 336 0.64 -6.71 1.38
N ILE A 337 1.10 -7.11 2.56
CA ILE A 337 1.00 -8.50 3.02
C ILE A 337 0.23 -8.61 4.33
N GLY A 338 -0.14 -7.49 4.96
CA GLY A 338 -0.87 -7.52 6.21
C GLY A 338 -1.06 -6.16 6.84
N LEU A 339 -1.18 -6.18 8.16
CA LEU A 339 -1.52 -5.02 8.97
C LEU A 339 -0.80 -5.07 10.32
N SER A 340 -0.29 -3.93 10.74
CA SER A 340 0.40 -3.72 12.02
C SER A 340 -0.20 -2.51 12.74
N LEU A 341 -0.12 -2.47 14.07
CA LEU A 341 -0.60 -1.35 14.88
C LEU A 341 0.45 -0.96 15.93
N HIS A 342 0.72 0.34 16.04
CA HIS A 342 1.49 0.94 17.12
C HIS A 342 1.09 2.40 17.29
N LEU A 343 0.91 2.84 18.53
CA LEU A 343 0.40 4.18 18.82
C LEU A 343 1.32 5.28 18.32
N HIS A 344 2.59 5.25 18.73
CA HIS A 344 3.52 6.35 18.46
C HIS A 344 3.81 6.54 16.97
N ILE A 345 3.76 5.48 16.17
CA ILE A 345 3.86 5.59 14.71
C ILE A 345 2.60 6.23 14.11
N ALA A 346 1.42 5.90 14.65
CA ALA A 346 0.14 6.45 14.20
C ALA A 346 -0.07 7.93 14.58
N LEU A 347 0.74 8.49 15.49
CA LEU A 347 0.72 9.92 15.84
C LEU A 347 1.29 10.84 14.74
N ALA A 348 1.96 10.29 13.72
CA ALA A 348 2.43 11.10 12.58
C ALA A 348 1.24 11.50 11.70
N ASN A 349 0.82 12.77 11.78
CA ASN A 349 -0.31 13.32 11.04
C ASN A 349 -0.11 13.31 9.53
N HIS A 350 -1.20 13.45 8.78
CA HIS A 350 -1.14 13.47 7.33
C HIS A 350 -0.58 14.76 6.72
N SER A 351 0.28 14.63 5.71
CA SER A 351 0.56 15.66 4.70
C SER A 351 0.68 15.05 3.30
N CYS A 352 0.19 15.74 2.26
CA CYS A 352 0.49 15.38 0.87
C CYS A 352 1.90 15.80 0.42
N LEU A 353 2.66 16.45 1.31
CA LEU A 353 4.10 16.70 1.22
C LEU A 353 4.70 16.27 2.56
N PRO A 354 4.77 14.97 2.83
CA PRO A 354 5.24 14.48 4.11
C PRO A 354 6.74 14.72 4.23
N ASN A 355 7.20 15.00 5.45
CA ASN A 355 8.62 15.08 5.78
C ASN A 355 9.17 13.75 6.35
N SER A 356 8.31 12.74 6.53
CA SER A 356 8.67 11.40 6.97
C SER A 356 7.90 10.30 6.24
N VAL A 357 8.39 9.06 6.32
CA VAL A 357 7.75 7.86 5.78
C VAL A 357 7.70 6.76 6.82
N ILE A 358 6.58 6.04 6.87
CA ILE A 358 6.42 4.85 7.69
C ILE A 358 6.78 3.64 6.83
N VAL A 359 7.68 2.79 7.33
CA VAL A 359 8.05 1.53 6.69
C VAL A 359 7.93 0.38 7.69
N CYS A 360 7.33 -0.73 7.25
CA CYS A 360 7.15 -1.94 8.05
C CYS A 360 7.97 -3.07 7.43
N ILE A 361 9.30 -2.96 7.52
CA ILE A 361 10.23 -3.91 6.88
C ILE A 361 11.22 -4.40 7.95
N PRO A 362 11.22 -5.70 8.28
CA PRO A 362 12.17 -6.28 9.22
C PRO A 362 13.63 -6.04 8.81
N ARG A 363 14.45 -5.53 9.73
CA ARG A 363 15.91 -5.34 9.51
C ARG A 363 16.63 -6.66 9.30
N SER A 364 16.19 -7.68 10.01
CA SER A 364 16.70 -9.05 9.97
C SER A 364 15.58 -10.02 10.36
N ALA A 365 15.73 -11.30 10.00
CA ALA A 365 14.79 -12.33 10.39
C ALA A 365 14.67 -12.39 11.92
N GLY A 366 13.47 -12.14 12.44
CA GLY A 366 13.18 -12.16 13.88
C GLY A 366 13.36 -10.84 14.62
N SER A 367 13.77 -9.75 13.94
CA SER A 367 13.75 -8.41 14.54
C SER A 367 12.30 -7.99 14.82
N GLN A 368 12.00 -7.68 16.08
CA GLN A 368 10.66 -7.24 16.49
C GLN A 368 10.43 -5.76 16.19
N ASP A 369 11.49 -4.92 16.20
CA ASP A 369 11.41 -3.48 15.91
C ASP A 369 11.48 -3.20 14.40
N PHE A 370 10.41 -3.55 13.69
CA PHE A 370 10.36 -3.42 12.23
C PHE A 370 9.44 -2.29 11.74
N MET A 371 8.63 -1.68 12.60
CA MET A 371 7.89 -0.47 12.26
C MET A 371 8.80 0.74 12.49
N ARG A 372 9.12 1.45 11.41
CA ARG A 372 10.04 2.60 11.46
C ARG A 372 9.41 3.84 10.87
N LEU A 373 9.71 4.99 11.48
CA LEU A 373 9.40 6.32 10.97
C LEU A 373 10.72 6.99 10.57
N LEU A 374 10.88 7.29 9.28
CA LEU A 374 12.15 7.74 8.70
C LEU A 374 11.99 9.11 8.06
N ALA A 375 12.95 10.01 8.25
CA ALA A 375 12.95 11.35 7.64
C ALA A 375 13.13 11.25 6.13
N LEU A 376 12.25 11.88 5.35
CA LEU A 376 12.40 12.03 3.89
C LEU A 376 13.13 13.32 3.51
N SER A 377 13.05 14.33 4.37
CA SER A 377 13.65 15.64 4.17
C SER A 377 14.35 16.08 5.47
N SER A 378 15.02 17.24 5.43
CA SER A 378 15.39 17.86 6.70
C SER A 378 14.11 18.26 7.46
N ILE A 379 14.13 18.10 8.77
CA ILE A 379 13.03 18.45 9.68
C ILE A 379 13.59 19.44 10.70
N ALA A 380 13.11 20.67 10.67
CA ALA A 380 13.61 21.74 11.52
C ALA A 380 13.07 21.64 12.95
N PRO A 381 13.79 22.15 13.96
CA PRO A 381 13.27 22.24 15.33
C PRO A 381 11.97 23.03 15.32
N GLY A 382 10.95 22.52 16.00
CA GLY A 382 9.63 23.11 15.96
C GLY A 382 8.69 22.54 14.90
N GLU A 383 9.19 21.75 13.94
CA GLU A 383 8.40 21.24 12.82
C GLU A 383 7.58 19.99 13.19
N GLU A 384 6.33 19.95 12.72
CA GLU A 384 5.45 18.79 12.85
C GLU A 384 5.97 17.62 12.02
N ILE A 385 5.98 16.42 12.60
CA ILE A 385 6.32 15.20 11.87
C ILE A 385 5.07 14.69 11.15
N THR A 386 5.15 14.56 9.83
CA THR A 386 4.02 14.17 8.99
C THR A 386 4.36 13.02 8.04
N ALA A 387 3.39 12.14 7.83
CA ALA A 387 3.45 11.01 6.90
C ALA A 387 2.31 11.10 5.86
N SER A 388 2.32 10.26 4.82
CA SER A 388 1.20 10.19 3.86
C SER A 388 0.24 9.05 4.19
N TYR A 389 -1.06 9.34 4.20
CA TYR A 389 -2.14 8.37 4.40
C TYR A 389 -2.75 7.93 3.07
N CYS A 390 -2.42 8.60 1.97
CA CYS A 390 -2.94 8.32 0.65
C CYS A 390 -1.82 8.10 -0.37
N ASP A 391 -2.20 7.67 -1.57
CA ASP A 391 -1.29 7.66 -2.71
C ASP A 391 -0.95 9.11 -3.09
N LEU A 392 0.36 9.42 -3.15
CA LEU A 392 0.84 10.76 -3.48
C LEU A 392 0.80 11.05 -4.97
N THR A 393 0.52 10.05 -5.81
CA THR A 393 0.46 10.15 -7.28
C THR A 393 -0.95 10.47 -7.78
N ASP A 394 -1.96 10.28 -6.94
CA ASP A 394 -3.36 10.65 -7.20
C ASP A 394 -3.56 12.17 -7.35
N ALA A 395 -4.59 12.59 -8.09
CA ALA A 395 -5.02 14.01 -8.18
C ALA A 395 -5.50 14.59 -6.84
N GLN A 396 -5.54 15.92 -6.71
CA GLN A 396 -5.88 16.58 -5.43
C GLN A 396 -7.30 16.23 -4.98
N SER A 397 -8.27 16.23 -5.89
CA SER A 397 -9.66 15.86 -5.61
C SER A 397 -9.78 14.41 -5.13
N VAL A 398 -9.04 13.49 -5.75
CA VAL A 398 -9.02 12.06 -5.40
C VAL A 398 -8.43 11.84 -4.02
N ARG A 399 -7.31 12.52 -3.68
CA ARG A 399 -6.71 12.44 -2.34
C ARG A 399 -7.65 13.01 -1.28
N GLN A 400 -8.26 14.18 -1.53
CA GLN A 400 -9.20 14.79 -0.58
C GLN A 400 -10.42 13.91 -0.33
N LYS A 401 -11.01 13.35 -1.39
CA LYS A 401 -12.12 12.40 -1.25
C LYS A 401 -11.71 11.18 -0.43
N TYR A 402 -10.55 10.59 -0.74
CA TYR A 402 -10.03 9.44 0.01
C TYR A 402 -9.85 9.77 1.49
N LEU A 403 -9.17 10.87 1.83
CA LEU A 403 -8.96 11.28 3.23
C LEU A 403 -10.27 11.59 3.95
N LYS A 404 -11.23 12.21 3.28
CA LYS A 404 -12.55 12.49 3.86
C LYS A 404 -13.34 11.21 4.13
N ASP A 405 -13.37 10.30 3.16
CA ASP A 405 -14.14 9.06 3.26
C ASP A 405 -13.51 8.07 4.26
N ASN A 406 -12.17 8.03 4.36
CA ASN A 406 -11.44 7.00 5.10
C ASN A 406 -10.87 7.50 6.44
N TYR A 407 -10.71 8.81 6.62
CA TYR A 407 -10.09 9.41 7.82
C TYR A 407 -10.87 10.63 8.34
N HIS A 408 -12.01 10.98 7.72
CA HIS A 408 -12.95 12.01 8.19
C HIS A 408 -12.40 13.43 8.30
N PHE A 409 -11.33 13.78 7.56
CA PHE A 409 -10.80 15.14 7.53
C PHE A 409 -10.52 15.64 6.11
N THR A 410 -10.41 16.97 5.96
CA THR A 410 -9.99 17.62 4.72
C THR A 410 -8.56 18.13 4.87
N CYS A 411 -7.65 17.73 3.97
CA CYS A 411 -6.24 18.10 4.06
C CYS A 411 -6.01 19.57 3.68
N ALA A 412 -5.37 20.32 4.58
CA ALA A 412 -5.03 21.73 4.38
C ALA A 412 -3.51 21.96 4.17
N CYS A 413 -2.76 20.92 3.78
CA CYS A 413 -1.31 21.01 3.55
C CYS A 413 -0.94 21.95 2.39
N LEU A 414 0.35 22.32 2.31
CA LEU A 414 0.86 23.24 1.29
C LEU A 414 0.60 22.75 -0.15
N ALA A 415 0.73 21.45 -0.43
CA ALA A 415 0.41 20.89 -1.75
C ALA A 415 -1.07 21.11 -2.11
N CYS A 416 -1.98 20.77 -1.21
CA CYS A 416 -3.41 20.92 -1.45
C CYS A 416 -3.83 22.39 -1.64
N LYS A 417 -3.21 23.31 -0.87
CA LYS A 417 -3.39 24.77 -1.03
C LYS A 417 -2.88 25.26 -2.40
N ARG A 418 -1.69 24.83 -2.81
CA ARG A 418 -1.08 25.21 -4.11
C ARG A 418 -1.89 24.68 -5.30
N ALA A 419 -2.30 23.41 -5.26
CA ALA A 419 -3.10 22.79 -6.31
C ALA A 419 -4.46 23.50 -6.50
N LYS A 420 -5.16 23.79 -5.39
CA LYS A 420 -6.43 24.53 -5.43
C LYS A 420 -6.27 25.91 -6.08
N LYS A 421 -5.26 26.67 -5.65
CA LYS A 421 -4.95 27.98 -6.22
C LYS A 421 -4.62 27.91 -7.71
N ALA A 422 -3.82 26.92 -8.12
CA ALA A 422 -3.45 26.72 -9.52
C ALA A 422 -4.68 26.46 -10.40
N SER A 423 -5.58 25.56 -9.99
CA SER A 423 -6.80 25.23 -10.72
C SER A 423 -7.76 26.42 -10.83
N GLU A 424 -7.95 27.19 -9.75
CA GLU A 424 -8.79 28.40 -9.76
C GLU A 424 -8.25 29.49 -10.70
N THR A 425 -6.92 29.67 -10.76
CA THR A 425 -6.31 30.61 -11.70
C THR A 425 -6.39 30.15 -13.15
N ALA A 426 -6.31 28.84 -13.38
CA ALA A 426 -6.45 28.22 -14.70
C ALA A 426 -7.84 28.45 -15.29
N SER A 427 -8.90 28.27 -14.48
CA SER A 427 -10.28 28.57 -14.86
C SER A 427 -10.52 30.05 -15.20
N LYS A 428 -9.62 30.96 -14.77
CA LYS A 428 -9.64 32.39 -15.11
C LYS A 428 -8.70 32.74 -16.26
N GLY A 429 -8.15 31.75 -16.98
CA GLY A 429 -7.24 31.97 -18.12
C GLY A 429 -5.87 32.53 -17.72
N LYS A 430 -5.43 32.35 -16.47
CA LYS A 430 -4.14 32.87 -15.97
C LYS A 430 -3.11 31.76 -15.79
N ALA A 431 -1.86 32.07 -16.15
CA ALA A 431 -0.74 31.16 -15.99
C ALA A 431 -0.34 31.02 -14.50
N HIS A 432 -0.24 29.77 -14.02
CA HIS A 432 0.25 29.43 -12.70
C HIS A 432 1.12 28.16 -12.79
N THR A 433 1.99 27.93 -11.81
CA THR A 433 2.73 26.66 -11.70
C THR A 433 1.71 25.53 -11.48
N ALA A 434 1.71 24.54 -12.36
CA ALA A 434 0.80 23.39 -12.29
C ALA A 434 1.27 22.38 -11.23
N ASP A 435 0.31 21.73 -10.56
CA ASP A 435 0.60 20.48 -9.85
C ASP A 435 0.91 19.39 -10.90
N PRO A 436 2.05 18.69 -10.85
CA PRO A 436 2.42 17.67 -11.85
C PRO A 436 1.39 16.56 -12.05
N ARG A 437 0.51 16.34 -11.07
CA ARG A 437 -0.57 15.34 -11.09
C ARG A 437 -1.82 15.86 -11.78
N GLU A 438 -1.92 17.18 -11.93
CA GLU A 438 -3.04 17.93 -12.51
C GLU A 438 -2.50 18.96 -13.52
N ALA A 439 -1.70 18.46 -14.47
CA ALA A 439 -1.01 19.27 -15.47
C ALA A 439 -1.30 18.78 -16.90
N MET A 440 -1.21 19.68 -17.88
CA MET A 440 -1.28 19.36 -19.31
C MET A 440 -0.04 19.88 -20.04
N TRP A 441 0.23 19.34 -21.22
CA TRP A 441 1.25 19.90 -22.10
C TRP A 441 0.81 21.27 -22.64
N CYS A 442 1.76 22.19 -22.77
CA CYS A 442 1.58 23.34 -23.65
C CYS A 442 1.32 22.87 -25.09
N GLY A 443 0.45 23.56 -25.84
CA GLY A 443 0.17 23.25 -27.25
C GLY A 443 1.42 23.30 -28.15
N LYS A 444 2.44 24.06 -27.80
CA LYS A 444 3.76 24.08 -28.48
C LYS A 444 4.78 23.09 -27.90
N ARG A 445 4.41 22.33 -26.86
CA ARG A 445 5.28 21.38 -26.12
C ARG A 445 6.65 21.96 -25.72
N CYS A 446 6.70 23.25 -25.40
CA CYS A 446 7.94 23.97 -25.08
C CYS A 446 8.60 23.58 -23.74
N GLY A 447 8.08 22.58 -23.02
CA GLY A 447 8.58 22.13 -21.72
C GLY A 447 7.65 22.45 -20.54
N PRO A 448 7.31 23.73 -20.29
CA PRO A 448 6.37 24.09 -19.23
C PRO A 448 4.99 23.48 -19.41
N THR A 449 4.45 22.97 -18.31
CA THR A 449 3.08 22.46 -18.23
C THR A 449 2.10 23.57 -17.88
N ILE A 450 0.84 23.37 -18.27
CA ILE A 450 -0.27 24.24 -17.89
C ILE A 450 -1.15 23.53 -16.86
N PRO A 451 -1.73 24.25 -15.88
CA PRO A 451 -2.60 23.65 -14.88
C PRO A 451 -3.91 23.14 -15.50
N LEU A 452 -4.40 21.99 -15.02
CA LEU A 452 -5.76 21.52 -15.29
C LEU A 452 -6.79 22.46 -14.63
N PRO A 453 -7.80 22.97 -15.37
CA PRO A 453 -8.85 23.79 -14.78
C PRO A 453 -9.83 22.95 -13.96
N VAL A 454 -10.70 23.64 -13.22
CA VAL A 454 -11.77 22.99 -12.46
C VAL A 454 -12.73 22.28 -13.43
N LEU A 455 -12.82 20.96 -13.31
CA LEU A 455 -13.62 20.10 -14.18
C LEU A 455 -15.06 19.87 -13.65
N ASP A 456 -15.48 20.52 -12.56
CA ASP A 456 -16.80 20.34 -11.95
C ASP A 456 -17.69 21.59 -12.02
N SER A 457 -17.25 22.67 -12.67
CA SER A 457 -18.05 23.90 -12.83
C SER A 457 -19.16 23.74 -13.86
N GLY A 458 -20.36 24.29 -13.64
CA GLY A 458 -21.55 24.15 -14.51
C GLY A 458 -21.43 24.59 -15.98
N ALA A 459 -20.29 25.12 -16.43
CA ALA A 459 -20.00 25.50 -17.82
C ALA A 459 -19.05 24.51 -18.55
N LEU A 460 -19.22 23.19 -18.34
CA LEU A 460 -18.30 22.16 -18.86
C LEU A 460 -18.17 22.07 -20.39
N SER A 461 -19.16 22.58 -21.13
CA SER A 461 -19.23 22.50 -22.59
C SER A 461 -18.57 23.68 -23.30
N GLN A 462 -18.17 24.73 -22.58
CA GLN A 462 -17.52 25.90 -23.16
C GLN A 462 -16.02 25.70 -23.32
N LYS A 463 -15.48 26.18 -24.43
CA LYS A 463 -14.04 26.17 -24.72
C LYS A 463 -13.31 27.07 -23.74
N VAL A 464 -12.26 26.55 -23.11
CA VAL A 464 -11.38 27.30 -22.20
C VAL A 464 -10.00 27.41 -22.82
N SER A 465 -9.41 28.60 -22.71
CA SER A 465 -8.12 28.96 -23.28
C SER A 465 -7.15 29.29 -22.15
N ILE A 466 -6.04 28.56 -22.05
CA ILE A 466 -5.00 28.79 -21.02
C ILE A 466 -3.68 29.17 -21.69
N PRO A 467 -3.09 30.34 -21.37
CA PRO A 467 -1.77 30.71 -21.85
C PRO A 467 -0.66 29.95 -21.12
N CYS A 468 0.34 29.51 -21.87
CA CYS A 468 1.56 28.91 -21.30
C CYS A 468 2.46 29.98 -20.69
N LYS A 469 2.91 29.77 -19.44
CA LYS A 469 3.86 30.67 -18.76
C LYS A 469 5.21 30.77 -19.48
N GLY A 470 5.62 29.71 -20.18
CA GLY A 470 6.91 29.63 -20.85
C GLY A 470 6.96 30.36 -22.19
N CYS A 471 6.11 29.93 -23.13
CA CYS A 471 6.14 30.43 -24.51
C CYS A 471 5.00 31.39 -24.87
N GLY A 472 4.08 31.67 -23.94
CA GLY A 472 2.90 32.50 -24.19
C GLY A 472 1.83 31.87 -25.10
N ALA A 473 2.08 30.70 -25.68
CA ALA A 473 1.10 30.04 -26.54
C ALA A 473 -0.16 29.68 -25.75
N VAL A 474 -1.31 29.92 -26.37
CA VAL A 474 -2.62 29.61 -25.81
C VAL A 474 -2.98 28.18 -26.19
N THR A 475 -3.27 27.35 -25.19
CA THR A 475 -3.82 26.01 -25.39
C THR A 475 -5.32 26.06 -25.15
N ASP A 476 -6.06 25.55 -26.14
CA ASP A 476 -7.50 25.48 -26.13
C ASP A 476 -7.98 24.06 -25.85
N PHE A 477 -9.04 23.91 -25.04
CA PHE A 477 -9.64 22.61 -24.77
C PHE A 477 -11.09 22.74 -24.29
N VAL A 478 -11.78 21.60 -24.24
CA VAL A 478 -13.15 21.48 -23.71
C VAL A 478 -13.09 20.72 -22.37
N PRO A 479 -13.47 21.34 -21.24
CA PRO A 479 -13.39 20.72 -19.91
C PRO A 479 -14.12 19.37 -19.80
N SER A 480 -15.30 19.21 -20.42
CA SER A 480 -16.04 17.95 -20.42
C SER A 480 -15.27 16.79 -21.07
N MET A 481 -14.56 17.06 -22.17
CA MET A 481 -13.71 16.07 -22.84
C MET A 481 -12.57 15.60 -21.92
N LEU A 482 -11.86 16.54 -21.28
CA LEU A 482 -10.77 16.22 -20.37
C LEU A 482 -11.28 15.41 -19.16
N LYS A 483 -12.43 15.80 -18.61
CA LYS A 483 -13.10 15.08 -17.52
C LYS A 483 -13.42 13.64 -17.90
N ASN A 484 -14.02 13.43 -19.08
CA ASN A 484 -14.36 12.09 -19.54
C ASN A 484 -13.12 11.21 -19.72
N MET A 485 -12.05 11.71 -20.34
CA MET A 485 -10.80 10.97 -20.50
C MET A 485 -10.16 10.57 -19.16
N ILE A 486 -10.11 11.50 -18.20
CA ILE A 486 -9.57 11.26 -16.85
C ILE A 486 -10.44 10.24 -16.11
N GLN A 487 -11.76 10.37 -16.18
CA GLN A 487 -12.69 9.46 -15.53
C GLN A 487 -12.64 8.05 -16.12
N GLU A 488 -12.51 7.92 -17.44
CA GLU A 488 -12.37 6.64 -18.12
C GLU A 488 -11.06 5.95 -17.73
N GLY A 489 -9.95 6.69 -17.72
CA GLY A 489 -8.68 6.19 -17.18
C GLY A 489 -8.78 5.76 -15.71
N ALA A 490 -9.42 6.55 -14.86
CA ALA A 490 -9.61 6.22 -13.45
C ALA A 490 -10.48 4.97 -13.23
N ARG A 491 -11.51 4.77 -14.06
CA ARG A 491 -12.35 3.56 -14.07
C ARG A 491 -11.54 2.34 -14.51
N ALA A 492 -10.75 2.45 -15.58
CA ALA A 492 -9.90 1.38 -16.08
C ALA A 492 -8.87 0.94 -15.03
N VAL A 493 -8.22 1.91 -14.36
CA VAL A 493 -7.39 1.64 -13.18
C VAL A 493 -8.22 0.85 -12.18
N THR A 494 -9.30 1.42 -11.63
CA THR A 494 -10.12 0.77 -10.59
C THR A 494 -10.56 -0.66 -10.93
N ALA A 495 -10.92 -0.92 -12.18
CA ALA A 495 -11.36 -2.23 -12.65
C ALA A 495 -10.24 -3.28 -12.73
N ALA A 496 -8.97 -2.86 -12.88
CA ALA A 496 -7.84 -3.77 -13.13
C ALA A 496 -7.69 -4.90 -12.09
N ASN A 497 -7.97 -4.63 -10.81
CA ASN A 497 -7.88 -5.62 -9.73
C ASN A 497 -8.81 -6.83 -9.89
N LYS A 498 -9.81 -6.76 -10.79
CA LYS A 498 -10.80 -7.83 -11.02
C LYS A 498 -10.72 -8.40 -12.43
N GLN A 499 -9.70 -8.02 -13.20
CA GLN A 499 -9.57 -8.34 -14.61
C GLN A 499 -8.37 -9.25 -14.85
N THR A 500 -8.38 -9.96 -15.98
CA THR A 500 -7.22 -10.72 -16.43
C THR A 500 -6.16 -9.78 -17.00
N PRO A 501 -4.87 -10.18 -17.03
CA PRO A 501 -3.80 -9.37 -17.61
C PRO A 501 -4.10 -8.86 -19.04
N GLU A 502 -4.75 -9.67 -19.87
CA GLU A 502 -5.15 -9.32 -21.25
C GLU A 502 -6.16 -8.17 -21.25
N ALA A 503 -7.16 -8.22 -20.38
CA ALA A 503 -8.21 -7.20 -20.30
C ALA A 503 -7.67 -5.88 -19.73
N ILE A 504 -6.77 -5.96 -18.74
CA ILE A 504 -6.05 -4.80 -18.20
C ILE A 504 -5.25 -4.13 -19.32
N TRP A 505 -4.41 -4.89 -20.01
CA TRP A 505 -3.55 -4.33 -21.04
C TRP A 505 -4.35 -3.79 -22.23
N SER A 506 -5.43 -4.44 -22.65
CA SER A 506 -6.33 -3.93 -23.68
C SER A 506 -6.87 -2.54 -23.34
N SER A 507 -7.32 -2.36 -22.08
CA SER A 507 -7.82 -1.07 -21.59
C SER A 507 -6.71 -0.01 -21.53
N VAL A 508 -5.54 -0.37 -21.00
CA VAL A 508 -4.38 0.54 -20.91
C VAL A 508 -3.94 0.98 -22.30
N ARG A 509 -3.82 0.03 -23.25
CA ARG A 509 -3.43 0.27 -24.64
C ARG A 509 -4.35 1.26 -25.35
N ALA A 510 -5.66 1.19 -25.09
CA ALA A 510 -6.63 2.09 -25.70
C ALA A 510 -6.56 3.52 -25.14
N LEU A 511 -6.33 3.65 -23.83
CA LEU A 511 -6.44 4.94 -23.12
C LEU A 511 -5.13 5.72 -23.07
N LEU A 512 -4.00 5.03 -22.99
CA LEU A 512 -2.72 5.66 -22.69
C LEU A 512 -2.19 6.59 -23.81
N PRO A 513 -2.24 6.22 -25.11
CA PRO A 513 -1.79 7.11 -26.19
C PRO A 513 -2.53 8.46 -26.29
N PRO A 514 -3.88 8.53 -26.30
CA PRO A 514 -4.57 9.82 -26.35
C PRO A 514 -4.32 10.65 -25.08
N LEU A 515 -4.16 10.02 -23.92
CA LEU A 515 -3.80 10.71 -22.68
C LEU A 515 -2.38 11.31 -22.75
N LEU A 516 -1.36 10.54 -23.15
CA LEU A 516 0.02 11.01 -23.24
C LEU A 516 0.22 12.13 -24.29
N LYS A 517 -0.66 12.19 -25.29
CA LYS A 517 -0.70 13.31 -26.24
C LYS A 517 -1.07 14.63 -25.55
N LEU A 518 -1.95 14.62 -24.56
CA LEU A 518 -2.43 15.84 -23.90
C LEU A 518 -1.71 16.13 -22.58
N PHE A 519 -1.27 15.10 -21.88
CA PHE A 519 -0.81 15.21 -20.50
C PHE A 519 0.60 14.62 -20.30
N PRO A 520 1.41 15.19 -19.39
CA PRO A 520 2.62 14.54 -18.90
C PRO A 520 2.34 13.19 -18.23
N SER A 521 3.32 12.28 -18.24
CA SER A 521 3.19 10.96 -17.60
C SER A 521 3.00 11.01 -16.08
N SER A 522 3.28 12.14 -15.42
CA SER A 522 3.00 12.37 -14.01
C SER A 522 1.53 12.68 -13.70
N THR A 523 0.72 12.97 -14.72
CA THR A 523 -0.67 13.40 -14.55
C THR A 523 -1.56 12.22 -14.20
N TYR A 524 -2.48 12.41 -13.26
CA TYR A 524 -3.51 11.42 -12.97
C TYR A 524 -4.48 11.26 -14.15
N PRO A 525 -4.84 10.03 -14.59
CA PRO A 525 -4.51 8.72 -14.01
C PRO A 525 -3.37 7.97 -14.74
N ILE A 526 -2.58 8.65 -15.59
CA ILE A 526 -1.56 8.03 -16.46
C ILE A 526 -0.54 7.23 -15.65
N HIS A 527 -0.07 7.78 -14.53
CA HIS A 527 0.90 7.10 -13.68
C HIS A 527 0.41 5.73 -13.22
N ALA A 528 -0.85 5.64 -12.77
CA ALA A 528 -1.45 4.38 -12.35
C ALA A 528 -1.68 3.44 -13.55
N LEU A 529 -2.16 3.95 -14.69
CA LEU A 529 -2.32 3.15 -15.91
C LEU A 529 -1.01 2.54 -16.40
N LEU A 530 0.09 3.30 -16.37
CA LEU A 530 1.43 2.79 -16.69
C LEU A 530 1.82 1.64 -15.78
N ASN A 531 1.58 1.79 -14.48
CA ASN A 531 1.90 0.75 -13.51
C ASN A 531 1.07 -0.53 -13.72
N GLU A 532 -0.24 -0.41 -13.91
CA GLU A 532 -1.12 -1.55 -14.22
C GLU A 532 -0.73 -2.23 -15.53
N GLY A 533 -0.36 -1.43 -16.55
CA GLY A 533 0.12 -1.95 -17.83
C GLY A 533 1.39 -2.77 -17.69
N ILE A 534 2.35 -2.31 -16.89
CA ILE A 534 3.60 -3.06 -16.62
C ILE A 534 3.28 -4.41 -15.97
N HIS A 535 2.46 -4.44 -14.92
CA HIS A 535 2.11 -5.70 -14.25
C HIS A 535 1.38 -6.67 -15.18
N ALA A 536 0.43 -6.17 -15.98
CA ALA A 536 -0.26 -6.97 -16.97
C ALA A 536 0.72 -7.56 -18.00
N LEU A 537 1.61 -6.75 -18.56
CA LEU A 537 2.59 -7.21 -19.55
C LEU A 537 3.60 -8.22 -18.98
N LEU A 538 4.06 -8.04 -17.75
CA LEU A 538 4.94 -9.00 -17.08
C LEU A 538 4.23 -10.33 -16.76
N ALA A 539 2.94 -10.28 -16.41
CA ALA A 539 2.15 -11.50 -16.21
C ALA A 539 1.92 -12.24 -17.55
N LEU A 540 1.71 -11.49 -18.63
CA LEU A 540 1.57 -12.05 -19.99
C LEU A 540 2.89 -12.66 -20.48
N SER A 541 4.04 -12.05 -20.19
CA SER A 541 5.35 -12.58 -20.58
C SER A 541 5.69 -13.86 -19.81
N GLY A 542 5.36 -13.95 -18.53
CA GLY A 542 5.61 -15.14 -17.69
C GLY A 542 4.59 -16.27 -17.85
N SER A 543 3.51 -16.07 -18.60
CA SER A 543 2.49 -17.11 -18.83
C SER A 543 3.07 -18.15 -19.78
N ASN A 544 3.48 -19.30 -19.25
CA ASN A 544 4.01 -20.44 -20.01
C ASN A 544 2.92 -21.08 -20.87
N ARG A 545 2.51 -20.37 -21.93
CA ARG A 545 1.54 -20.79 -22.91
C ARG A 545 2.29 -21.68 -23.90
N GLY A 546 2.10 -22.99 -23.78
CA GLY A 546 2.70 -23.95 -24.71
C GLY A 546 2.59 -23.49 -26.17
N ASN A 547 3.71 -23.50 -26.88
CA ASN A 547 3.89 -23.08 -28.28
C ASN A 547 3.68 -21.58 -28.63
N GLU A 548 3.58 -20.65 -27.67
CA GLU A 548 3.67 -19.22 -28.03
C GLU A 548 5.12 -18.82 -28.37
N PRO A 549 5.35 -18.08 -29.48
CA PRO A 549 6.69 -17.79 -29.96
C PRO A 549 7.39 -16.80 -29.02
N ALA A 550 8.70 -16.99 -28.79
CA ALA A 550 9.58 -16.08 -28.02
C ALA A 550 9.41 -14.58 -28.38
N ALA A 551 8.97 -14.30 -29.62
CA ALA A 551 8.62 -12.96 -30.08
C ALA A 551 7.48 -12.28 -29.30
N PHE A 552 6.46 -13.01 -28.81
CA PHE A 552 5.36 -12.44 -28.03
C PHE A 552 5.82 -12.02 -26.63
N GLU A 553 6.60 -12.88 -25.97
CA GLU A 553 7.23 -12.59 -24.68
C GLU A 553 8.11 -11.35 -24.77
N ALA A 554 8.98 -11.31 -25.77
CA ALA A 554 9.84 -10.16 -26.04
C ALA A 554 9.05 -8.87 -26.32
N ALA A 555 7.96 -8.95 -27.10
CA ALA A 555 7.11 -7.79 -27.37
C ALA A 555 6.43 -7.26 -26.10
N CYS A 556 6.00 -8.15 -25.19
CA CYS A 556 5.43 -7.75 -23.91
C CYS A 556 6.48 -7.07 -23.02
N LEU A 557 7.69 -7.65 -22.93
CA LEU A 557 8.79 -7.08 -22.17
C LEU A 557 9.24 -5.72 -22.71
N ASP A 558 9.30 -5.57 -24.03
CA ASP A 558 9.64 -4.30 -24.69
C ASP A 558 8.63 -3.19 -24.39
N GLU A 559 7.34 -3.50 -24.46
CA GLU A 559 6.29 -2.54 -24.14
C GLU A 559 6.27 -2.22 -22.64
N ALA A 560 6.55 -3.21 -21.78
CA ALA A 560 6.69 -3.00 -20.34
C ALA A 560 7.89 -2.11 -20.03
N ALA A 561 9.00 -2.25 -20.75
CA ALA A 561 10.16 -1.38 -20.63
C ALA A 561 9.84 0.06 -21.03
N ARG A 562 9.11 0.29 -22.13
CA ARG A 562 8.63 1.63 -22.53
C ARG A 562 7.74 2.25 -21.44
N ALA A 563 6.79 1.48 -20.91
CA ALA A 563 5.93 1.93 -19.83
C ALA A 563 6.73 2.25 -18.56
N GLY A 564 7.70 1.41 -18.20
CA GLY A 564 8.61 1.60 -17.06
C GLY A 564 9.44 2.88 -17.19
N LEU A 565 9.93 3.21 -18.39
CA LEU A 565 10.65 4.46 -18.65
C LEU A 565 9.76 5.70 -18.47
N LEU A 566 8.54 5.68 -19.01
CA LEU A 566 7.58 6.76 -18.82
C LEU A 566 7.20 6.94 -17.34
N LEU A 567 7.12 5.83 -16.61
CA LEU A 567 6.85 5.81 -15.17
C LEU A 567 8.02 6.38 -14.37
N ALA A 568 9.26 6.00 -14.68
CA ALA A 568 10.48 6.57 -14.09
C ALA A 568 10.58 8.07 -14.36
N ALA A 569 10.31 8.52 -15.59
CA ALA A 569 10.27 9.95 -15.93
C ALA A 569 9.21 10.70 -15.11
N SER A 570 8.06 10.06 -14.87
CA SER A 570 6.97 10.65 -14.09
C SER A 570 7.41 10.98 -12.66
N VAL A 571 8.23 10.13 -12.02
CA VAL A 571 8.69 10.31 -10.63
C VAL A 571 9.98 11.10 -10.49
N GLN A 572 10.75 11.26 -11.56
CA GLN A 572 11.97 12.05 -11.55
C GLN A 572 11.72 13.52 -11.85
N ALA A 573 10.98 13.83 -12.93
CA ALA A 573 10.79 15.20 -13.39
C ALA A 573 9.47 15.83 -12.91
N GLY A 574 8.41 15.04 -12.77
CA GLY A 574 7.08 15.53 -12.37
C GLY A 574 6.83 15.38 -10.88
N ASN A 575 6.52 14.14 -10.47
CA ASN A 575 6.16 13.78 -9.10
C ASN A 575 7.33 13.80 -8.12
N GLY A 576 8.57 14.09 -8.55
CA GLY A 576 9.74 14.19 -7.66
C GLY A 576 9.59 15.27 -6.57
N TYR A 577 8.68 16.24 -6.78
CA TYR A 577 8.29 17.20 -5.75
C TYR A 577 7.43 16.59 -4.63
N CYS A 578 6.59 15.59 -4.94
CA CYS A 578 5.71 14.92 -3.96
C CYS A 578 6.32 13.63 -3.41
N LEU A 579 7.15 12.95 -4.21
CA LEU A 579 7.94 11.79 -3.83
C LEU A 579 9.40 12.23 -3.72
N ALA A 580 9.78 12.75 -2.55
CA ALA A 580 11.14 13.24 -2.33
C ALA A 580 12.21 12.15 -2.57
N PRO A 581 13.46 12.53 -2.88
CA PRO A 581 14.59 11.60 -2.89
C PRO A 581 14.70 10.81 -1.59
N GLY A 582 14.89 9.49 -1.70
CA GLY A 582 14.85 8.60 -0.54
C GLY A 582 13.44 8.21 -0.11
N ASN A 583 12.41 8.53 -0.91
CA ASN A 583 11.11 7.88 -0.76
C ASN A 583 11.20 6.44 -1.33
N PRO A 584 10.89 5.40 -0.54
CA PRO A 584 11.11 4.01 -0.94
C PRO A 584 10.24 3.60 -2.14
N PHE A 585 9.08 4.23 -2.33
CA PHE A 585 8.23 3.98 -3.49
C PHE A 585 8.85 4.52 -4.77
N ARG A 586 9.38 5.76 -4.73
CA ARG A 586 10.10 6.35 -5.87
C ARG A 586 11.30 5.49 -6.26
N ALA A 587 12.02 4.96 -5.27
CA ALA A 587 13.14 4.08 -5.52
C ALA A 587 12.70 2.72 -6.11
N ASN A 588 11.65 2.09 -5.59
CA ASN A 588 11.11 0.83 -6.13
C ASN A 588 10.63 0.98 -7.59
N MET A 589 10.01 2.10 -7.93
CA MET A 589 9.57 2.35 -9.30
C MET A 589 10.74 2.47 -10.29
N MET A 590 11.83 3.13 -9.87
CA MET A 590 13.07 3.17 -10.67
C MET A 590 13.74 1.79 -10.74
N ALA A 591 13.73 1.04 -9.63
CA ALA A 591 14.24 -0.33 -9.62
C ALA A 591 13.47 -1.20 -10.61
N MET A 592 12.13 -1.13 -10.60
CA MET A 592 11.26 -1.86 -11.53
C MET A 592 11.56 -1.50 -12.98
N ALA A 593 11.58 -0.22 -13.31
CA ALA A 593 11.90 0.24 -14.66
C ALA A 593 13.30 -0.24 -15.10
N GLY A 594 14.28 -0.22 -14.19
CA GLY A 594 15.63 -0.72 -14.45
C GLY A 594 15.66 -2.22 -14.71
N MET A 595 15.00 -3.03 -13.88
CA MET A 595 14.94 -4.49 -14.05
C MET A 595 14.26 -4.88 -15.36
N VAL A 596 13.06 -4.36 -15.62
CA VAL A 596 12.28 -4.67 -16.83
C VAL A 596 13.04 -4.29 -18.09
N LEU A 597 13.74 -3.16 -18.09
CA LEU A 597 14.54 -2.72 -19.23
C LEU A 597 15.71 -3.65 -19.56
N LEU A 598 16.32 -4.25 -18.53
CA LEU A 598 17.42 -5.21 -18.69
C LEU A 598 16.91 -6.55 -19.20
N ASP A 599 15.79 -7.04 -18.66
CA ASP A 599 15.23 -8.33 -19.03
C ASP A 599 14.66 -8.31 -20.46
N ALA A 600 14.06 -7.19 -20.89
CA ALA A 600 13.64 -6.98 -22.27
C ALA A 600 14.81 -7.03 -23.28
N GLY A 601 16.05 -6.77 -22.84
CA GLY A 601 17.24 -6.88 -23.68
C GLY A 601 17.74 -8.30 -23.92
N GLN A 602 17.37 -9.25 -23.04
CA GLN A 602 17.81 -10.65 -23.14
C GLN A 602 16.86 -11.51 -24.01
N ALA A 603 15.68 -11.00 -24.35
CA ALA A 603 14.60 -11.80 -24.92
C ALA A 603 14.78 -12.20 -26.41
N VAL A 604 15.57 -11.49 -27.25
CA VAL A 604 15.81 -11.89 -28.66
C VAL A 604 17.07 -11.25 -29.26
N GLU A 605 17.96 -12.05 -29.88
CA GLU A 605 18.83 -11.59 -30.99
C GLU A 605 17.91 -11.35 -32.22
N GLY A 606 17.41 -10.13 -32.40
CA GLY A 606 16.47 -9.78 -33.49
C GLY A 606 15.22 -8.97 -33.09
N ALA A 607 15.09 -8.55 -31.82
CA ALA A 607 13.98 -7.68 -31.41
C ALA A 607 13.99 -6.32 -32.15
N LEU A 608 12.80 -5.87 -32.59
CA LEU A 608 12.59 -4.56 -33.21
C LEU A 608 13.18 -3.44 -32.34
N PRO A 609 14.13 -2.63 -32.85
CA PRO A 609 14.75 -1.58 -32.06
C PRO A 609 13.71 -0.56 -31.57
N LEU A 610 13.77 -0.14 -30.29
CA LEU A 610 13.17 1.14 -29.90
C LEU A 610 13.83 2.20 -30.80
N PRO A 611 13.05 3.02 -31.51
CA PRO A 611 13.60 3.93 -32.47
C PRO A 611 14.33 5.03 -31.71
N LEU A 612 15.58 5.23 -32.08
CA LEU A 612 16.33 6.42 -31.77
C LEU A 612 15.65 7.64 -32.39
N ILE A 613 15.83 8.75 -31.68
CA ILE A 613 15.74 10.14 -32.11
C ILE A 613 16.10 10.26 -33.60
N GLN A 614 15.10 10.43 -34.46
CA GLN A 614 15.37 11.05 -35.75
C GLN A 614 15.57 12.54 -35.46
N GLY A 615 16.82 12.98 -35.55
CA GLY A 615 17.12 14.37 -35.85
C GLY A 615 16.29 14.79 -37.07
N SER A 616 15.91 16.06 -37.09
CA SER A 616 15.22 16.76 -38.17
C SER A 616 15.47 16.16 -39.57
N PRO A 617 14.46 16.15 -40.46
CA PRO A 617 14.54 15.47 -41.75
C PRO A 617 15.63 16.10 -42.61
N SER A 618 16.80 15.48 -42.68
CA SER A 618 17.80 15.77 -43.70
C SER A 618 17.94 14.57 -44.62
N SER A 619 17.63 14.84 -45.88
CA SER A 619 17.75 14.01 -47.07
C SER A 619 18.95 13.05 -47.13
N GLY A 620 18.66 11.79 -47.43
CA GLY A 620 19.43 10.98 -48.38
C GLY A 620 20.58 10.14 -47.84
N SER A 621 20.36 8.82 -47.66
CA SER A 621 21.14 7.75 -48.30
C SER A 621 20.58 6.38 -47.90
N GLN A 622 20.11 5.61 -48.88
CA GLN A 622 19.63 4.24 -48.70
C GLN A 622 20.81 3.28 -48.52
N SER A 623 20.87 2.56 -47.40
CA SER A 623 21.65 1.31 -47.29
C SER A 623 20.72 0.13 -47.53
N LYS A 624 21.12 -0.78 -48.43
CA LYS A 624 20.36 -1.98 -48.81
C LYS A 624 20.26 -2.95 -47.64
N ALA A 625 19.04 -3.33 -47.27
CA ALA A 625 18.75 -4.45 -46.37
C ALA A 625 19.07 -5.79 -47.08
N THR A 626 19.53 -6.78 -46.32
CA THR A 626 19.79 -8.14 -46.80
C THR A 626 18.51 -8.98 -46.83
N ALA A 627 18.44 -9.99 -47.72
CA ALA A 627 17.23 -10.78 -47.96
C ALA A 627 16.71 -11.56 -46.74
N GLU A 628 17.58 -11.88 -45.77
CA GLU A 628 17.20 -12.50 -44.50
C GLU A 628 16.44 -11.52 -43.58
N ASP A 629 16.75 -10.21 -43.63
CA ASP A 629 16.03 -9.18 -42.84
C ASP A 629 14.61 -8.92 -43.37
N GLU A 630 14.37 -9.12 -44.68
CA GLU A 630 13.06 -8.91 -45.29
C GLU A 630 12.08 -10.04 -44.97
N GLU A 631 12.55 -11.28 -44.81
CA GLU A 631 11.71 -12.43 -44.45
C GLU A 631 11.27 -12.38 -42.98
N ASP A 632 12.15 -11.99 -42.06
CA ASP A 632 11.81 -11.77 -40.65
C ASP A 632 10.88 -10.56 -40.46
N GLN A 633 11.10 -9.46 -41.18
CA GLN A 633 10.18 -8.34 -41.17
C GLN A 633 8.80 -8.71 -41.72
N GLN A 634 8.74 -9.52 -42.78
CA GLN A 634 7.47 -9.93 -43.39
C GLN A 634 6.70 -10.92 -42.48
N ASN A 635 7.40 -11.77 -41.74
CA ASN A 635 6.81 -12.66 -40.73
C ASN A 635 6.25 -11.87 -39.54
N VAL A 636 6.99 -10.89 -39.03
CA VAL A 636 6.52 -9.96 -37.99
C VAL A 636 5.30 -9.17 -38.47
N ILE A 637 5.32 -8.64 -39.70
CA ILE A 637 4.19 -7.92 -40.31
C ILE A 637 2.97 -8.83 -40.48
N THR A 638 3.16 -10.10 -40.81
CA THR A 638 2.08 -11.08 -40.98
C THR A 638 1.48 -11.49 -39.64
N SER A 639 2.30 -11.67 -38.60
CA SER A 639 1.84 -11.93 -37.23
C SER A 639 1.18 -10.70 -36.58
N LEU A 640 1.62 -9.47 -36.91
CA LEU A 640 0.94 -8.22 -36.55
C LEU A 640 -0.44 -8.12 -37.22
N LYS A 641 -0.56 -8.50 -38.50
CA LYS A 641 -1.85 -8.54 -39.24
C LYS A 641 -2.80 -9.62 -38.73
N GLN A 642 -2.29 -10.71 -38.16
CA GLN A 642 -3.06 -11.79 -37.54
C GLN A 642 -3.35 -11.57 -36.04
N GLY A 643 -2.96 -10.41 -35.47
CA GLY A 643 -3.19 -10.08 -34.05
C GLY A 643 -2.35 -10.87 -33.05
N ARG A 644 -1.29 -11.56 -33.51
CA ARG A 644 -0.41 -12.41 -32.68
C ARG A 644 0.81 -11.67 -32.10
N ILE A 645 1.13 -10.49 -32.63
CA ILE A 645 2.15 -9.58 -32.06
C ILE A 645 1.43 -8.28 -31.68
N LEU A 646 1.79 -7.69 -30.54
CA LEU A 646 1.30 -6.39 -30.12
C LEU A 646 2.05 -5.26 -30.86
N PRO A 647 1.41 -4.49 -31.77
CA PRO A 647 2.05 -3.26 -32.26
C PRO A 647 2.33 -2.33 -31.08
N SER A 648 3.56 -1.81 -30.98
CA SER A 648 3.88 -0.87 -29.90
C SER A 648 3.02 0.38 -30.01
N VAL A 649 2.45 0.81 -28.89
CA VAL A 649 1.69 2.06 -28.80
C VAL A 649 2.45 3.14 -28.04
N LEU A 650 3.49 2.75 -27.29
CA LEU A 650 4.31 3.67 -26.49
C LEU A 650 5.58 4.16 -27.19
N GLN A 651 5.92 3.57 -28.34
CA GLN A 651 7.11 3.89 -29.11
C GLN A 651 7.25 5.39 -29.40
N GLU A 652 6.17 6.08 -29.79
CA GLU A 652 6.18 7.52 -30.12
C GLU A 652 6.41 8.44 -28.90
N PHE A 653 6.20 7.94 -27.67
CA PHE A 653 6.34 8.72 -26.44
C PHE A 653 7.69 8.48 -25.75
N THR A 654 8.44 7.49 -26.21
CA THR A 654 9.74 7.09 -25.67
C THR A 654 10.93 7.99 -26.08
N PRO A 655 10.90 8.84 -27.14
CA PRO A 655 11.96 9.82 -27.41
C PRO A 655 12.20 10.85 -26.28
N ALA A 656 11.38 10.83 -25.20
CA ALA A 656 11.67 11.47 -23.93
C ALA A 656 12.93 10.92 -23.19
N LEU A 657 13.56 9.87 -23.71
CA LEU A 657 14.82 9.25 -23.26
C LEU A 657 15.99 10.25 -23.09
N GLU A 658 16.11 11.28 -23.94
CA GLU A 658 17.19 12.29 -23.81
C GLU A 658 17.12 13.05 -22.47
N ARG A 659 15.91 13.28 -21.96
CA ARG A 659 15.73 13.96 -20.67
C ARG A 659 16.06 13.05 -19.49
N LEU A 660 15.76 11.75 -19.58
CA LEU A 660 16.11 10.76 -18.55
C LEU A 660 17.63 10.53 -18.44
N ALA A 661 18.34 10.58 -19.58
CA ALA A 661 19.80 10.46 -19.62
C ALA A 661 20.52 11.56 -18.82
N GLN A 662 19.95 12.78 -18.79
CA GLN A 662 20.50 13.90 -17.99
C GLN A 662 20.46 13.66 -16.47
N TYR A 663 19.57 12.78 -15.99
CA TYR A 663 19.36 12.52 -14.56
C TYR A 663 20.01 11.24 -14.04
N THR A 664 20.55 10.38 -14.93
CA THR A 664 21.03 9.03 -14.58
C THR A 664 22.57 8.90 -14.49
N SER A 665 23.35 9.92 -14.91
CA SER A 665 24.78 10.12 -14.59
C SER A 665 25.35 11.40 -15.25
N PRO A 666 26.21 12.20 -14.57
CA PRO A 666 26.98 13.29 -15.19
C PRO A 666 28.19 12.82 -16.05
N GLU A 667 28.62 11.55 -15.95
CA GLU A 667 29.94 11.12 -16.44
C GLU A 667 29.91 10.25 -17.71
N GLN A 668 28.74 9.88 -18.22
CA GLN A 668 28.66 9.12 -19.47
C GLN A 668 27.49 9.60 -20.30
N GLU A 669 27.77 10.51 -21.24
CA GLU A 669 26.87 10.75 -22.37
C GLU A 669 26.53 9.39 -22.98
N VAL A 670 25.24 9.04 -22.98
CA VAL A 670 24.70 8.00 -23.85
C VAL A 670 24.85 8.54 -25.27
N SER A 671 26.06 8.41 -25.83
CA SER A 671 26.37 8.86 -27.17
C SER A 671 25.41 8.19 -28.16
N ALA A 672 24.82 8.99 -29.05
CA ALA A 672 23.95 8.53 -30.14
C ALA A 672 24.60 7.47 -31.06
N LYS A 673 25.89 7.18 -30.89
CA LYS A 673 26.66 6.18 -31.63
C LYS A 673 26.66 4.77 -31.02
N LYS A 674 26.10 4.56 -29.82
CA LYS A 674 26.08 3.23 -29.17
C LYS A 674 24.93 2.38 -29.68
N SER A 675 25.13 1.05 -29.77
CA SER A 675 24.09 0.10 -30.15
C SER A 675 22.90 0.18 -29.19
N TYR A 676 21.72 -0.17 -29.67
CA TYR A 676 20.47 -0.15 -28.91
C TYR A 676 20.55 -0.99 -27.62
N ALA A 677 21.09 -2.21 -27.72
CA ALA A 677 21.32 -3.09 -26.58
C ALA A 677 22.21 -2.41 -25.52
N THR A 678 23.28 -1.73 -25.95
CA THR A 678 24.16 -0.98 -25.06
C THR A 678 23.43 0.18 -24.37
N GLN A 679 22.58 0.93 -25.08
CA GLN A 679 21.82 2.03 -24.49
C GLN A 679 20.83 1.54 -23.42
N ARG A 680 20.14 0.42 -23.68
CA ARG A 680 19.24 -0.21 -22.71
C ARG A 680 19.96 -0.63 -21.44
N VAL A 681 21.08 -1.36 -21.58
CA VAL A 681 21.87 -1.83 -20.43
C VAL A 681 22.39 -0.65 -19.61
N LEU A 682 22.90 0.40 -20.25
CA LEU A 682 23.40 1.59 -19.56
C LEU A 682 22.29 2.34 -18.82
N LEU A 683 21.12 2.50 -19.44
CA LEU A 683 19.98 3.18 -18.84
C LEU A 683 19.38 2.37 -17.70
N GLY A 684 19.24 1.05 -17.87
CA GLY A 684 18.75 0.13 -16.84
C GLY A 684 19.67 0.14 -15.63
N ALA A 685 20.98 0.02 -15.85
CA ALA A 685 21.98 0.14 -14.79
C ALA A 685 21.96 1.54 -14.13
N GLY A 686 21.73 2.61 -14.89
CA GLY A 686 21.57 3.97 -14.36
C GLY A 686 20.37 4.09 -13.39
N LEU A 687 19.20 3.59 -13.80
CA LEU A 687 18.00 3.56 -12.98
C LEU A 687 18.20 2.71 -11.71
N LEU A 688 18.83 1.54 -11.84
CA LEU A 688 19.16 0.69 -10.68
C LEU A 688 20.13 1.37 -9.71
N ARG A 689 21.17 2.07 -10.22
CA ARG A 689 22.11 2.83 -9.36
C ARG A 689 21.39 3.92 -8.59
N GLN A 690 20.52 4.68 -9.26
CA GLN A 690 19.75 5.72 -8.62
C GLN A 690 18.77 5.15 -7.58
N ALA A 691 18.05 4.07 -7.92
CA ALA A 691 17.18 3.38 -6.98
C ALA A 691 17.96 2.90 -5.74
N HIS A 692 19.14 2.32 -5.93
CA HIS A 692 20.00 1.88 -4.83
C HIS A 692 20.44 3.05 -3.93
N GLN A 693 20.84 4.18 -4.53
CA GLN A 693 21.21 5.38 -3.78
C GLN A 693 20.03 5.89 -2.96
N GLU A 694 18.83 5.95 -3.52
CA GLU A 694 17.64 6.40 -2.78
C GLU A 694 17.26 5.43 -1.67
N LEU A 695 17.31 4.12 -1.90
CA LEU A 695 17.09 3.12 -0.86
C LEU A 695 18.13 3.25 0.27
N GLN A 696 19.40 3.53 -0.05
CA GLN A 696 20.44 3.80 0.94
C GLN A 696 20.20 5.10 1.71
N LEU A 697 19.56 6.11 1.11
CA LEU A 697 19.11 7.29 1.83
C LEU A 697 18.02 6.91 2.82
N THR A 698 17.03 6.11 2.44
CA THR A 698 15.94 5.71 3.33
C THR A 698 16.39 4.77 4.45
N PHE A 699 16.99 3.63 4.11
CA PHE A 699 17.26 2.53 5.04
C PHE A 699 18.70 2.53 5.55
N GLY A 700 19.52 3.48 5.09
CA GLY A 700 20.93 3.59 5.45
C GLY A 700 21.85 2.67 4.64
N LYS A 701 23.11 3.09 4.56
CA LYS A 701 24.18 2.32 3.88
C LYS A 701 24.53 1.02 4.58
N LYS A 702 24.42 0.98 5.91
CA LYS A 702 24.71 -0.22 6.72
C LYS A 702 23.75 -1.37 6.39
N GLU A 703 22.48 -1.07 6.13
CA GLU A 703 21.47 -2.05 5.70
C GLU A 703 21.52 -2.30 4.17
N GLN A 704 22.44 -1.66 3.45
CA GLN A 704 22.55 -1.68 1.98
C GLN A 704 21.26 -1.25 1.27
N GLY A 705 20.53 -0.29 1.83
CA GLY A 705 19.23 0.12 1.30
C GLY A 705 18.09 -0.86 1.62
N GLY A 706 18.24 -1.66 2.67
CA GLY A 706 17.26 -2.66 3.08
C GLY A 706 17.21 -3.86 2.13
N PRO A 707 16.22 -4.76 2.29
CA PRO A 707 16.10 -5.97 1.48
C PRO A 707 16.05 -5.70 -0.04
N MET A 708 15.29 -4.71 -0.50
CA MET A 708 15.26 -4.34 -1.91
C MET A 708 16.59 -3.75 -2.38
N GLY A 709 17.24 -2.93 -1.54
CA GLY A 709 18.54 -2.36 -1.86
C GLY A 709 19.60 -3.44 -2.11
N LYS A 710 19.56 -4.55 -1.35
CA LYS A 710 20.43 -5.73 -1.56
C LYS A 710 20.16 -6.41 -2.91
N ILE A 711 18.89 -6.63 -3.27
CA ILE A 711 18.51 -7.21 -4.58
C ILE A 711 19.04 -6.32 -5.71
N VAL A 712 18.85 -5.01 -5.60
CA VAL A 712 19.35 -4.05 -6.60
C VAL A 712 20.89 -4.05 -6.66
N ALA A 713 21.58 -4.12 -5.52
CA ALA A 713 23.04 -4.19 -5.47
C ALA A 713 23.58 -5.47 -6.10
N GLU A 714 22.97 -6.62 -5.83
CA GLU A 714 23.33 -7.90 -6.42
C GLU A 714 23.16 -7.88 -7.95
N ARG A 715 22.04 -7.35 -8.46
CA ARG A 715 21.85 -7.18 -9.89
C ARG A 715 22.89 -6.23 -10.49
N LEU A 716 23.15 -5.08 -9.86
CA LEU A 716 24.18 -4.15 -10.31
C LEU A 716 25.56 -4.81 -10.38
N HIS A 717 25.90 -5.67 -9.42
CA HIS A 717 27.16 -6.42 -9.42
C HIS A 717 27.22 -7.42 -10.58
N GLN A 718 26.14 -8.16 -10.86
CA GLN A 718 26.05 -9.06 -12.02
C GLN A 718 26.26 -8.30 -13.34
N LEU A 719 25.64 -7.12 -13.47
CA LEU A 719 25.75 -6.27 -14.66
C LEU A 719 27.14 -5.67 -14.87
N GLN A 720 28.03 -5.61 -13.86
CA GLN A 720 29.38 -5.04 -14.06
C GLN A 720 30.19 -5.82 -15.11
N ALA A 721 29.97 -7.12 -15.22
CA ALA A 721 30.58 -7.95 -16.27
C ALA A 721 30.00 -7.60 -17.66
N GLU A 722 28.68 -7.47 -17.75
CA GLU A 722 27.97 -7.12 -18.98
C GLU A 722 28.30 -5.70 -19.46
N ILE A 723 28.41 -4.72 -18.55
CA ILE A 723 28.78 -3.33 -18.86
C ILE A 723 30.23 -3.26 -19.37
N LYS A 724 31.16 -4.01 -18.73
CA LYS A 724 32.55 -4.09 -19.20
C LYS A 724 32.66 -4.74 -20.58
N TRP A 725 31.76 -5.69 -20.88
CA TRP A 725 31.67 -6.30 -22.20
C TRP A 725 31.07 -5.33 -23.23
N ALA A 726 29.95 -4.66 -22.91
CA ALA A 726 29.27 -3.71 -23.80
C ALA A 726 30.04 -2.39 -24.04
N ALA A 727 31.04 -2.09 -23.21
CA ALA A 727 31.93 -0.95 -23.35
C ALA A 727 33.19 -1.26 -24.20
N ARG A 728 33.49 -2.54 -24.40
CA ARG A 728 34.52 -3.02 -25.36
C ARG A 728 33.87 -3.15 -26.73
#